data_AF-A0A1Q7VW85-F1
#
_entry.id   AF-A0A1Q7VW85-F1
#
_cell.length_a   1.000
_cell.length_b   1.000
_cell.length_c   1.000
_cell.angle_alpha   90.00
_cell.angle_beta   90.00
_cell.angle_gamma   90.00
#
_symmetry.space_group_name_H-M   'P 1'
#
loop_
_entity.id
_entity.type
_entity.pdbx_description
1 polymer ?
#
loop_
_entity_poly.entity_id
_entity_poly.type
_entity_poly.pdbx_seq_one_letter_code
_entity_poly.pdbx_strand_id
1 'polypeptide(L)'
;MSARMHLPSGLVTFLFTDIEGSTRLAQLLGAGYRAMLTEHRRLLRRTLTGSGGSPLFAEGDALFAVFPDAGAALAACAQAQRALAEHAWPVVKPLVRMGLHTGPAHPEDGEYSTPVVHRAARIAAAAHGGQVLCSAATARHAGTPGDGFWLLDLGLHRLRGFDDRERLFQLVAPELPRQFPRPRTAAESRHNLPVPVTRFVGRAAERAQLGALLDEHRLVSVVGPGGAGKTRLAIETAGDHRYPDGTWYVDLAAGPEPDAAVAAALGLRPEPGRPVLDTLADFVAPRGLLLVLDTCDAAPAAAALAARLLAAGSGVTVLAAGRQPLGLPGELVWRIPALSAADGAGLLLDRAVAARGGRPLAEPEMVRLRELAQRLDGLPLALEAAAHRLGMLSVPELSDRLSIVDGTLAGTVDRSYRSLEPSAATLLRQLSVFAGPVGLSTVEAHGDVLDALADLVDRSLVQAEVGPDGTRYRLTEPVRGYAARRLTESGEEPAARRRHVAWVRQVIATDPVSVNAIDPFAAELRTALEWCATGGTARDGLRLVASVEQWWLERRRTDEGRQWLSRLYERAAGVPDAELAAAYHVHALLGGADRYGPLAEESARRAGDPSLLVRVLAGTARTEAACRTVLDLAHTYRVVPEALPAVYRLAELLWRRGDSAEAAELLAAARPVERSVPSARGARTVDWLLGLVALGRGDLVAAHEHLVVTLRSRLAYGFEVRAAQALLGFAVRCVLGGEPATAARLFGAACAAGTTPDPYWAGWQDAARSALGDAHFDTAYAEGARLSLAEAGALALAVEHPDLAAGSLRFTDIDSWAS
;
A
#
# COMPACT_ATOMS: atom_id res chain seq x y z
N MET A 1 -40.81 -46.23 62.53
CA MET A 1 -40.79 -46.67 61.13
C MET A 1 -40.72 -45.43 60.25
N SER A 2 -39.54 -45.12 59.69
CA SER A 2 -39.40 -43.96 58.79
C SER A 2 -40.16 -44.26 57.50
N ALA A 3 -41.00 -43.32 57.05
CA ALA A 3 -41.79 -43.49 55.83
C ALA A 3 -40.84 -43.76 54.66
N ARG A 4 -40.98 -44.92 54.00
CA ARG A 4 -40.26 -45.22 52.75
C ARG A 4 -40.68 -44.18 51.71
N MET A 5 -39.81 -43.21 51.40
CA MET A 5 -40.02 -42.32 50.25
C MET A 5 -40.04 -43.17 48.99
N HIS A 6 -41.15 -43.13 48.24
CA HIS A 6 -41.27 -43.90 47.02
C HIS A 6 -40.59 -43.12 45.88
N LEU A 7 -39.37 -43.51 45.54
CA LEU A 7 -38.60 -42.86 44.48
C LEU A 7 -38.99 -43.40 43.09
N PRO A 8 -39.13 -42.53 42.07
CA PRO A 8 -39.46 -42.97 40.71
C PRO A 8 -38.35 -43.83 40.10
N SER A 9 -38.70 -44.81 39.27
CA SER A 9 -37.76 -45.74 38.63
C SER A 9 -38.10 -45.85 37.14
N GLY A 10 -37.09 -46.03 36.28
CA GLY A 10 -37.27 -46.00 34.82
C GLY A 10 -36.80 -44.68 34.23
N LEU A 11 -37.62 -44.01 33.42
CA LEU A 11 -37.31 -42.67 32.92
C LEU A 11 -37.63 -41.63 33.99
N VAL A 12 -36.60 -40.98 34.52
CA VAL A 12 -36.73 -39.99 35.60
C VAL A 12 -36.19 -38.65 35.14
N THR A 13 -36.90 -37.57 35.49
CA THR A 13 -36.44 -36.20 35.27
C THR A 13 -35.83 -35.63 36.54
N PHE A 14 -34.56 -35.26 36.46
CA PHE A 14 -33.76 -34.70 37.53
C PHE A 14 -33.73 -33.19 37.42
N LEU A 15 -34.02 -32.48 38.52
CA LEU A 15 -33.96 -31.03 38.63
C LEU A 15 -32.92 -30.63 39.67
N PHE A 16 -31.99 -29.77 39.27
CA PHE A 16 -31.11 -29.04 40.18
C PHE A 16 -31.43 -27.55 40.17
N THR A 17 -31.46 -26.95 41.35
CA THR A 17 -31.57 -25.49 41.53
C THR A 17 -30.42 -24.97 42.36
N ASP A 18 -30.03 -23.72 42.14
CA ASP A 18 -28.96 -23.03 42.87
C ASP A 18 -29.18 -21.50 42.85
N ILE A 19 -28.69 -20.74 43.83
CA ILE A 19 -28.77 -19.27 43.81
C ILE A 19 -27.50 -18.71 43.17
N GLU A 20 -27.68 -17.91 42.11
CA GLU A 20 -26.54 -17.24 41.50
C GLU A 20 -25.89 -16.23 42.46
N GLY A 21 -24.58 -16.37 42.68
CA GLY A 21 -23.80 -15.46 43.52
C GLY A 21 -24.12 -15.59 45.01
N SER A 22 -24.55 -16.76 45.48
CA SER A 22 -25.00 -16.99 46.85
C SER A 22 -23.99 -16.61 47.94
N THR A 23 -22.69 -16.76 47.70
CA THR A 23 -21.62 -16.31 48.61
C THR A 23 -21.61 -14.79 48.78
N ARG A 24 -21.74 -14.04 47.68
CA ARG A 24 -21.81 -12.56 47.72
C ARG A 24 -23.10 -12.10 48.37
N LEU A 25 -24.21 -12.81 48.10
CA LEU A 25 -25.50 -12.54 48.72
C LEU A 25 -25.45 -12.80 50.24
N ALA A 26 -24.72 -13.82 50.69
CA ALA A 26 -24.48 -14.09 52.11
C ALA A 26 -23.66 -13.00 52.79
N GLN A 27 -22.60 -12.50 52.12
CA GLN A 27 -21.79 -11.37 52.62
C GLN A 27 -22.62 -10.09 52.73
N LEU A 28 -23.47 -9.81 51.75
CA LEU A 28 -24.30 -8.60 51.71
C LEU A 28 -25.42 -8.62 52.76
N LEU A 29 -26.05 -9.77 52.98
CA LEU A 29 -27.20 -9.88 53.91
C LEU A 29 -26.78 -10.19 55.36
N GLY A 30 -25.56 -10.65 55.61
CA GLY A 30 -25.06 -10.99 56.95
C GLY A 30 -26.04 -11.89 57.71
N ALA A 31 -26.50 -11.43 58.88
CA ALA A 31 -27.47 -12.17 59.70
C ALA A 31 -28.82 -12.45 59.01
N GLY A 32 -29.21 -11.65 58.01
CA GLY A 32 -30.47 -11.80 57.27
C GLY A 32 -30.47 -12.94 56.24
N TYR A 33 -29.29 -13.49 55.89
CA TYR A 33 -29.17 -14.53 54.86
C TYR A 33 -29.94 -15.81 55.21
N ARG A 34 -29.91 -16.23 56.48
CA ARG A 34 -30.59 -17.45 56.94
C ARG A 34 -32.11 -17.37 56.82
N ALA A 35 -32.69 -16.20 57.08
CA ALA A 35 -34.12 -15.97 56.94
C ALA A 35 -34.55 -16.02 55.46
N MET A 36 -33.79 -15.35 54.59
CA MET A 36 -33.99 -15.41 53.13
C MET A 36 -33.92 -16.85 52.60
N LEU A 37 -32.88 -17.61 53.01
CA LEU A 37 -32.70 -19.00 52.60
C LEU A 37 -33.85 -19.91 53.03
N THR A 38 -34.39 -19.67 54.24
CA THR A 38 -35.55 -20.41 54.76
C THR A 38 -36.78 -20.20 53.89
N GLU A 39 -37.03 -18.94 53.52
CA GLU A 39 -38.18 -18.57 52.70
C GLU A 39 -38.04 -19.04 51.25
N HIS A 40 -36.84 -18.93 50.69
CA HIS A 40 -36.48 -19.50 49.38
C HIS A 40 -36.76 -21.01 49.32
N ARG A 41 -36.27 -21.77 50.32
CA ARG A 41 -36.50 -23.22 50.41
C ARG A 41 -37.98 -23.54 50.61
N ARG A 42 -38.72 -22.73 51.37
CA ARG A 42 -40.17 -22.90 51.57
C ARG A 42 -40.94 -22.77 50.25
N LEU A 43 -40.63 -21.73 49.47
CA LEU A 43 -41.26 -21.50 48.17
C LEU A 43 -40.95 -22.62 47.18
N LEU A 44 -39.67 -22.98 47.03
CA LEU A 44 -39.25 -24.05 46.13
C LEU A 44 -39.82 -25.41 46.53
N ARG A 45 -39.76 -25.80 47.80
CA ARG A 45 -40.35 -27.08 48.23
C ARG A 45 -41.84 -27.14 47.93
N ARG A 46 -42.58 -26.06 48.23
CA ARG A 46 -44.02 -25.98 47.98
C ARG A 46 -44.37 -26.19 46.52
N THR A 47 -43.67 -25.52 45.59
CA THR A 47 -43.94 -25.65 44.15
C THR A 47 -43.50 -27.01 43.61
N LEU A 48 -42.33 -27.51 44.02
CA LEU A 48 -41.81 -28.78 43.54
C LEU A 48 -42.66 -29.97 44.01
N THR A 49 -43.08 -30.02 45.28
CA THR A 49 -43.97 -31.09 45.77
C THR A 49 -45.39 -30.96 45.22
N GLY A 50 -45.89 -29.73 45.05
CA GLY A 50 -47.22 -29.47 44.51
C GLY A 50 -47.42 -29.96 43.06
N SER A 51 -46.33 -30.11 42.31
CA SER A 51 -46.32 -30.65 40.94
C SER A 51 -45.85 -32.11 40.85
N GLY A 52 -45.90 -32.87 41.96
CA GLY A 52 -45.54 -34.29 41.98
C GLY A 52 -44.04 -34.60 42.03
N GLY A 53 -43.21 -33.59 42.33
CA GLY A 53 -41.77 -33.76 42.54
C GLY A 53 -41.45 -34.31 43.92
N SER A 54 -40.49 -35.22 43.99
CA SER A 54 -39.94 -35.75 45.24
C SER A 54 -38.60 -35.06 45.54
N PRO A 55 -38.53 -34.14 46.52
CA PRO A 55 -37.27 -33.51 46.92
C PRO A 55 -36.38 -34.53 47.63
N LEU A 56 -35.15 -34.71 47.16
CA LEU A 56 -34.22 -35.73 47.65
C LEU A 56 -33.29 -35.20 48.75
N PHE A 57 -32.68 -34.04 48.52
CA PHE A 57 -31.90 -33.34 49.55
C PHE A 57 -31.79 -31.84 49.25
N ALA A 58 -31.42 -31.07 50.27
CA ALA A 58 -31.11 -29.65 50.15
C ALA A 58 -29.79 -29.37 50.86
N GLU A 59 -28.78 -28.93 50.10
CA GLU A 59 -27.45 -28.63 50.59
C GLU A 59 -27.16 -27.14 50.33
N GLY A 60 -27.00 -26.35 51.39
CA GLY A 60 -26.91 -24.89 51.26
C GLY A 60 -28.13 -24.30 50.53
N ASP A 61 -27.88 -23.51 49.49
CA ASP A 61 -28.89 -22.92 48.62
C ASP A 61 -29.33 -23.81 47.45
N ALA A 62 -28.69 -24.97 47.28
CA ALA A 62 -29.08 -25.93 46.28
C ALA A 62 -30.25 -26.82 46.73
N LEU A 63 -31.19 -27.08 45.82
CA LEU A 63 -32.21 -28.11 45.97
C LEU A 63 -32.15 -29.09 44.81
N PHE A 64 -32.32 -30.36 45.16
CA PHE A 64 -32.38 -31.46 44.21
C PHE A 64 -33.73 -32.18 44.32
N ALA A 65 -34.43 -32.31 43.19
CA ALA A 65 -35.73 -32.97 43.11
C ALA A 65 -35.83 -33.88 41.89
N VAL A 66 -36.67 -34.91 42.00
CA VAL A 66 -36.94 -35.86 40.92
C VAL A 66 -38.42 -35.91 40.58
N PHE A 67 -38.71 -36.10 39.30
CA PHE A 67 -40.05 -36.18 38.75
C PHE A 67 -40.19 -37.42 37.86
N PRO A 68 -41.32 -38.15 37.95
CA PRO A 68 -41.61 -39.23 37.00
C PRO A 68 -41.99 -38.70 35.61
N ASP A 69 -42.40 -37.44 35.49
CA ASP A 69 -42.82 -36.81 34.24
C ASP A 69 -42.02 -35.52 33.96
N ALA A 70 -41.56 -35.37 32.72
CA ALA A 70 -40.74 -34.24 32.28
C ALA A 70 -41.55 -32.94 32.11
N GLY A 71 -42.82 -33.05 31.70
CA GLY A 71 -43.72 -31.91 31.55
C GLY A 71 -44.06 -31.28 32.90
N ALA A 72 -44.39 -32.11 33.89
CA ALA A 72 -44.62 -31.72 35.28
C ALA A 72 -43.39 -31.05 35.89
N ALA A 73 -42.19 -31.56 35.62
CA ALA A 73 -40.95 -30.95 36.09
C ALA A 73 -40.74 -29.52 35.53
N LEU A 74 -40.98 -29.33 34.23
CA LEU A 74 -40.88 -28.02 33.58
C LEU A 74 -41.97 -27.05 34.09
N ALA A 75 -43.20 -27.53 34.25
CA ALA A 75 -44.29 -26.74 34.84
C ALA A 75 -43.96 -26.31 36.28
N ALA A 76 -43.38 -27.20 37.08
CA ALA A 76 -42.93 -26.92 38.43
C ALA A 76 -41.86 -25.83 38.46
N CYS A 77 -40.90 -25.85 37.52
CA CYS A 77 -39.89 -24.80 37.37
C CYS A 77 -40.48 -23.45 36.98
N ALA A 78 -41.45 -23.42 36.06
CA ALA A 78 -42.14 -22.20 35.69
C ALA A 78 -42.89 -21.59 36.89
N GLN A 79 -43.64 -22.41 37.64
CA GLN A 79 -44.33 -21.99 38.87
C GLN A 79 -43.36 -21.55 39.97
N ALA A 80 -42.24 -22.25 40.12
CA ALA A 80 -41.19 -21.89 41.07
C ALA A 80 -40.58 -20.52 40.77
N GLN A 81 -40.23 -20.25 39.50
CA GLN A 81 -39.70 -18.95 39.09
C GLN A 81 -40.73 -17.82 39.28
N ARG A 82 -42.01 -18.06 38.97
CA ARG A 82 -43.10 -17.09 39.25
C ARG A 82 -43.24 -16.81 40.74
N ALA A 83 -43.29 -17.86 41.57
CA ALA A 83 -43.41 -17.72 43.01
C ALA A 83 -42.22 -16.96 43.63
N LEU A 84 -41.00 -17.21 43.15
CA LEU A 84 -39.80 -16.46 43.57
C LEU A 84 -39.84 -15.00 43.08
N ALA A 85 -40.46 -14.75 41.93
CA ALA A 85 -40.56 -13.44 41.34
C ALA A 85 -41.59 -12.53 42.00
N GLU A 86 -42.74 -13.09 42.39
CA GLU A 86 -43.86 -12.41 43.02
C GLU A 86 -43.68 -12.24 44.55
N HIS A 87 -42.81 -13.04 45.16
CA HIS A 87 -42.58 -12.95 46.60
C HIS A 87 -41.90 -11.62 46.99
N ALA A 88 -42.44 -10.96 48.02
CA ALA A 88 -41.91 -9.71 48.55
C ALA A 88 -40.67 -9.98 49.43
N TRP A 89 -39.48 -9.88 48.83
CA TRP A 89 -38.21 -10.05 49.54
C TRP A 89 -37.84 -8.80 50.34
N PRO A 90 -37.48 -8.92 51.63
CA PRO A 90 -37.27 -7.78 52.50
C PRO A 90 -36.03 -6.93 52.18
N VAL A 91 -35.04 -7.47 51.45
CA VAL A 91 -33.79 -6.75 51.12
C VAL A 91 -33.38 -6.98 49.67
N VAL A 92 -32.98 -8.21 49.31
CA VAL A 92 -32.56 -8.56 47.94
C VAL A 92 -33.25 -9.84 47.50
N LYS A 93 -33.78 -9.83 46.27
CA LYS A 93 -34.39 -10.99 45.62
C LYS A 93 -33.32 -11.99 45.16
N PRO A 94 -33.35 -13.27 45.58
CA PRO A 94 -32.43 -14.28 45.08
C PRO A 94 -32.75 -14.64 43.63
N LEU A 95 -31.71 -14.67 42.78
CA LEU A 95 -31.83 -15.10 41.38
C LEU A 95 -31.48 -16.60 41.29
N VAL A 96 -32.51 -17.44 41.15
CA VAL A 96 -32.38 -18.90 41.16
C VAL A 96 -32.20 -19.41 39.75
N ARG A 97 -31.15 -20.19 39.50
CA ARG A 97 -30.92 -20.90 38.25
C ARG A 97 -31.39 -22.35 38.38
N MET A 98 -31.96 -22.91 37.31
CA MET A 98 -32.51 -24.27 37.31
C MET A 98 -32.06 -25.05 36.09
N GLY A 99 -31.78 -26.34 36.26
CA GLY A 99 -31.38 -27.25 35.18
C GLY A 99 -32.05 -28.60 35.26
N LEU A 100 -32.55 -29.09 34.12
CA LEU A 100 -33.26 -30.37 34.01
C LEU A 100 -32.61 -31.33 33.02
N HIS A 101 -32.52 -32.60 33.40
CA HIS A 101 -32.19 -33.69 32.49
C HIS A 101 -33.06 -34.93 32.75
N THR A 102 -33.48 -35.59 31.67
CA THR A 102 -34.32 -36.80 31.72
C THR A 102 -33.53 -37.97 31.17
N GLY A 103 -33.46 -39.05 31.93
CA GLY A 103 -32.75 -40.26 31.52
C GLY A 103 -33.14 -41.49 32.36
N PRO A 104 -32.69 -42.68 31.95
CA PRO A 104 -32.95 -43.91 32.68
C PRO A 104 -32.22 -43.89 34.03
N ALA A 105 -32.95 -44.16 35.11
CA ALA A 105 -32.40 -44.23 36.45
C ALA A 105 -33.21 -45.19 37.33
N HIS A 106 -32.50 -45.93 38.18
CA HIS A 106 -33.07 -46.82 39.18
C HIS A 106 -32.50 -46.42 40.55
N PRO A 107 -33.35 -46.20 41.57
CA PRO A 107 -32.86 -45.84 42.90
C PRO A 107 -32.26 -47.07 43.61
N GLU A 108 -31.07 -46.93 44.16
CA GLU A 108 -30.38 -47.92 45.01
C GLU A 108 -30.20 -47.33 46.41
N ASP A 109 -30.61 -48.07 47.45
CA ASP A 109 -30.56 -47.63 48.86
C ASP A 109 -31.16 -46.24 49.17
N GLY A 110 -32.09 -45.77 48.34
CA GLY A 110 -32.74 -44.46 48.50
C GLY A 110 -32.03 -43.30 47.81
N GLU A 111 -31.01 -43.57 46.98
CA GLU A 111 -30.24 -42.57 46.23
C GLU A 111 -30.15 -42.90 44.73
N TYR A 112 -29.72 -41.93 43.92
CA TYR A 112 -29.43 -42.10 42.49
C TYR A 112 -27.94 -41.87 42.22
N SER A 113 -27.22 -42.92 41.83
CA SER A 113 -25.78 -42.91 41.54
C SER A 113 -25.48 -43.01 40.04
N THR A 114 -26.26 -42.30 39.20
CA THR A 114 -26.15 -42.39 37.73
C THR A 114 -25.55 -41.13 37.09
N PRO A 115 -24.86 -41.24 35.93
CA PRO A 115 -24.35 -40.09 35.17
C PRO A 115 -25.43 -39.06 34.76
N VAL A 116 -26.71 -39.49 34.74
CA VAL A 116 -27.89 -38.67 34.44
C VAL A 116 -28.05 -37.54 35.47
N VAL A 117 -27.74 -37.82 36.75
CA VAL A 117 -27.77 -36.83 37.84
C VAL A 117 -26.73 -35.74 37.61
N HIS A 118 -25.50 -36.14 37.31
CA HIS A 118 -24.40 -35.20 37.05
C HIS A 118 -24.69 -34.29 35.85
N ARG A 119 -25.37 -34.82 34.82
CA ARG A 119 -25.75 -34.02 33.64
C ARG A 119 -26.76 -32.93 33.99
N ALA A 120 -27.80 -33.24 34.77
CA ALA A 120 -28.76 -32.25 35.25
C ALA A 120 -28.07 -31.12 36.05
N ALA A 121 -27.14 -31.49 36.94
CA ALA A 121 -26.37 -30.52 37.71
C ALA A 121 -25.50 -29.60 36.82
N ARG A 122 -24.89 -30.15 35.76
CA ARG A 122 -24.11 -29.33 34.79
C ARG A 122 -24.98 -28.41 33.95
N ILE A 123 -26.21 -28.82 33.61
CA ILE A 123 -27.18 -27.96 32.94
C ILE A 123 -27.61 -26.80 33.86
N ALA A 124 -27.83 -27.07 35.15
CA ALA A 124 -28.16 -26.01 36.12
C ALA A 124 -27.00 -25.03 36.28
N ALA A 125 -25.76 -25.52 36.33
CA ALA A 125 -24.57 -24.67 36.40
C ALA A 125 -24.38 -23.79 35.14
N ALA A 126 -24.82 -24.25 33.98
CA ALA A 126 -24.78 -23.49 32.73
C ALA A 126 -25.82 -22.35 32.67
N ALA A 127 -26.91 -22.45 33.44
CA ALA A 127 -27.97 -21.45 33.49
C ALA A 127 -27.55 -20.17 34.24
N HIS A 128 -28.15 -19.04 33.88
CA HIS A 128 -28.08 -17.76 34.60
C HIS A 128 -29.19 -17.66 35.66
N GLY A 129 -29.06 -16.78 36.64
CA GLY A 129 -30.05 -16.55 37.68
C GLY A 129 -31.39 -16.10 37.08
N GLY A 130 -32.47 -16.78 37.47
CA GLY A 130 -33.80 -16.63 36.87
C GLY A 130 -34.03 -17.46 35.61
N GLN A 131 -33.01 -18.16 35.10
CA GLN A 131 -33.11 -19.00 33.90
C GLN A 131 -33.38 -20.46 34.26
N VAL A 132 -34.20 -21.11 33.45
CA VAL A 132 -34.46 -22.56 33.51
C VAL A 132 -33.99 -23.18 32.20
N LEU A 133 -33.03 -24.09 32.28
CA LEU A 133 -32.50 -24.84 31.13
C LEU A 133 -32.86 -26.32 31.21
N CYS A 134 -33.11 -26.95 30.08
CA CYS A 134 -33.29 -28.39 29.99
C CYS A 134 -32.57 -29.02 28.79
N SER A 135 -32.25 -30.31 28.94
CA SER A 135 -31.66 -31.13 27.87
C SER A 135 -32.66 -31.43 26.74
N ALA A 136 -32.14 -31.88 25.60
CA ALA A 136 -32.96 -32.39 24.51
C ALA A 136 -33.82 -33.58 24.91
N ALA A 137 -33.31 -34.43 25.81
CA ALA A 137 -34.05 -35.54 26.36
C ALA A 137 -35.27 -35.05 27.16
N THR A 138 -35.11 -34.04 28.00
CA THR A 138 -36.23 -33.46 28.77
C THR A 138 -37.25 -32.79 27.85
N ALA A 139 -36.79 -32.00 26.87
CA ALA A 139 -37.67 -31.36 25.89
C ALA A 139 -38.49 -32.39 25.09
N ARG A 140 -37.89 -33.52 24.71
CA ARG A 140 -38.55 -34.60 23.97
C ARG A 140 -39.61 -35.32 24.81
N HIS A 141 -39.28 -35.64 26.06
CA HIS A 141 -40.20 -36.40 26.94
C HIS A 141 -41.30 -35.52 27.54
N ALA A 142 -41.12 -34.21 27.60
CA ALA A 142 -42.16 -33.29 28.05
C ALA A 142 -43.33 -33.13 27.05
N GLY A 143 -43.15 -33.56 25.79
CA GLY A 143 -44.16 -33.38 24.74
C GLY A 143 -44.42 -31.91 24.42
N THR A 144 -45.58 -31.60 23.83
CA THR A 144 -46.03 -30.22 23.62
C THR A 144 -46.48 -29.65 24.96
N PRO A 145 -45.82 -28.62 25.51
CA PRO A 145 -46.24 -28.00 26.76
C PRO A 145 -47.69 -27.49 26.64
N GLY A 146 -48.53 -27.74 27.65
CA GLY A 146 -49.86 -27.13 27.73
C GLY A 146 -49.78 -25.61 27.90
N ASP A 147 -50.92 -24.92 27.79
CA ASP A 147 -51.01 -23.45 27.87
C ASP A 147 -50.30 -22.90 29.12
N GLY A 148 -49.17 -22.20 28.94
CA GLY A 148 -48.49 -21.48 30.02
C GLY A 148 -46.96 -21.37 29.95
N PHE A 149 -46.26 -22.15 29.11
CA PHE A 149 -44.82 -22.00 28.80
C PHE A 149 -44.45 -22.66 27.48
N TRP A 150 -43.30 -22.30 26.88
CA TRP A 150 -42.72 -22.99 25.71
C TRP A 150 -41.20 -23.11 25.83
N LEU A 151 -40.59 -23.93 24.97
CA LEU A 151 -39.14 -24.16 24.96
C LEU A 151 -38.48 -23.41 23.79
N LEU A 152 -37.49 -22.57 24.10
CA LEU A 152 -36.63 -21.91 23.14
C LEU A 152 -35.34 -22.71 22.98
N ASP A 153 -35.05 -23.13 21.76
CA ASP A 153 -33.82 -23.86 21.43
C ASP A 153 -32.59 -22.94 21.46
N LEU A 154 -31.58 -23.32 22.24
CA LEU A 154 -30.33 -22.58 22.38
C LEU A 154 -29.16 -23.25 21.63
N GLY A 155 -29.41 -24.32 20.87
CA GLY A 155 -28.40 -25.03 20.10
C GLY A 155 -27.56 -26.00 20.93
N LEU A 156 -26.43 -26.44 20.34
CA LEU A 156 -25.52 -27.44 20.91
C LEU A 156 -24.46 -26.80 21.80
N HIS A 157 -24.25 -27.38 22.99
CA HIS A 157 -23.33 -26.90 24.02
C HIS A 157 -22.49 -28.04 24.60
N ARG A 158 -21.22 -27.77 24.95
CA ARG A 158 -20.38 -28.75 25.65
C ARG A 158 -20.45 -28.55 27.16
N LEU A 159 -20.97 -29.53 27.89
CA LEU A 159 -21.06 -29.48 29.34
C LEU A 159 -19.73 -29.90 29.99
N ARG A 160 -19.34 -29.24 31.08
CA ARG A 160 -18.09 -29.55 31.79
C ARG A 160 -18.09 -31.00 32.29
N GLY A 161 -17.09 -31.79 31.88
CA GLY A 161 -16.95 -33.20 32.24
C GLY A 161 -17.69 -34.18 31.33
N PHE A 162 -18.24 -33.70 30.21
CA PHE A 162 -18.86 -34.52 29.17
C PHE A 162 -18.20 -34.24 27.81
N ASP A 163 -17.96 -35.31 27.05
CA ASP A 163 -17.31 -35.22 25.73
C ASP A 163 -18.31 -34.94 24.61
N ASP A 164 -19.57 -35.32 24.80
CA ASP A 164 -20.66 -35.07 23.87
C ASP A 164 -21.23 -33.65 24.00
N ARG A 165 -21.77 -33.13 22.89
CA ARG A 165 -22.52 -31.87 22.88
C ARG A 165 -23.97 -32.13 23.27
N GLU A 166 -24.47 -31.41 24.26
CA GLU A 166 -25.86 -31.42 24.70
C GLU A 166 -26.62 -30.27 24.02
N ARG A 167 -27.80 -30.55 23.42
CA ARG A 167 -28.66 -29.47 22.91
C ARG A 167 -29.50 -28.93 24.06
N LEU A 168 -29.36 -27.63 24.34
CA LEU A 168 -30.03 -26.99 25.47
C LEU A 168 -31.26 -26.21 25.01
N PHE A 169 -32.31 -26.27 25.82
CA PHE A 169 -33.53 -25.51 25.65
C PHE A 169 -33.75 -24.63 26.86
N GLN A 170 -34.25 -23.42 26.66
CA GLN A 170 -34.70 -22.53 27.72
C GLN A 170 -36.22 -22.59 27.85
N LEU A 171 -36.72 -22.72 29.07
CA LEU A 171 -38.14 -22.50 29.34
C LEU A 171 -38.46 -21.00 29.29
N VAL A 172 -39.49 -20.64 28.53
CA VAL A 172 -40.01 -19.28 28.38
C VAL A 172 -41.47 -19.26 28.80
N ALA A 173 -41.84 -18.28 29.62
CA ALA A 173 -43.21 -18.02 30.05
C ALA A 173 -43.48 -16.51 30.03
N PRO A 174 -44.74 -16.05 29.82
CA PRO A 174 -45.06 -14.64 29.63
C PRO A 174 -44.61 -13.70 30.77
N GLU A 175 -44.55 -14.21 32.01
CA GLU A 175 -44.21 -13.43 33.21
C GLU A 175 -42.73 -13.58 33.64
N LEU A 176 -41.92 -14.34 32.89
CA LEU A 176 -40.52 -14.62 33.24
C LEU A 176 -39.55 -13.92 32.28
N PRO A 177 -38.33 -13.57 32.73
CA PRO A 177 -37.32 -13.01 31.85
C PRO A 177 -37.03 -13.93 30.67
N ARG A 178 -37.06 -13.39 29.45
CA ARG A 178 -36.79 -14.16 28.22
C ARG A 178 -35.35 -14.05 27.75
N GLN A 179 -34.68 -12.92 28.02
CA GLN A 179 -33.35 -12.62 27.49
C GLN A 179 -32.25 -12.85 28.53
N PHE A 180 -31.43 -13.87 28.29
CA PHE A 180 -30.24 -14.18 29.08
C PHE A 180 -28.98 -14.17 28.19
N PRO A 181 -27.79 -13.95 28.77
CA PRO A 181 -26.54 -14.20 28.05
C PRO A 181 -26.43 -15.68 27.64
N ARG A 182 -25.47 -16.01 26.78
CA ARG A 182 -25.23 -17.40 26.36
C ARG A 182 -25.01 -18.30 27.59
N PRO A 183 -25.51 -19.55 27.59
CA PRO A 183 -25.26 -20.51 28.68
C PRO A 183 -23.77 -20.65 29.00
N ARG A 184 -23.44 -20.78 30.30
CA ARG A 184 -22.07 -20.86 30.84
C ARG A 184 -21.48 -22.25 30.65
N THR A 185 -21.12 -22.60 29.43
CA THR A 185 -20.63 -23.92 29.03
C THR A 185 -19.11 -23.90 28.82
N ALA A 186 -18.47 -25.07 28.78
CA ALA A 186 -17.01 -25.13 28.61
C ALA A 186 -16.63 -24.62 27.21
N ALA A 187 -15.86 -23.52 27.18
CA ALA A 187 -15.69 -22.61 26.06
C ALA A 187 -15.35 -23.25 24.70
N GLU A 188 -16.11 -22.89 23.67
CA GLU A 188 -15.55 -22.67 22.33
C GLU A 188 -15.07 -21.21 22.27
N SER A 189 -13.76 -21.02 22.07
CA SER A 189 -13.02 -19.77 21.80
C SER A 189 -13.32 -18.55 22.70
N ARG A 190 -12.35 -18.13 23.52
CA ARG A 190 -12.36 -16.82 24.20
C ARG A 190 -12.10 -15.68 23.18
N HIS A 191 -12.92 -15.55 22.14
CA HIS A 191 -12.85 -14.43 21.20
C HIS A 191 -14.19 -14.20 20.48
N ASN A 192 -14.38 -12.99 19.94
CA ASN A 192 -15.51 -12.63 19.07
C ASN A 192 -15.05 -12.09 17.69
N LEU A 193 -13.81 -12.37 17.28
CA LEU A 193 -13.26 -11.92 16.01
C LEU A 193 -14.18 -12.29 14.83
N PRO A 194 -14.50 -11.35 13.92
CA PRO A 194 -15.29 -11.64 12.73
C PRO A 194 -14.61 -12.72 11.87
N VAL A 195 -15.39 -13.69 11.36
CA VAL A 195 -14.91 -14.68 10.39
C VAL A 195 -15.21 -14.17 8.99
N PRO A 196 -14.21 -13.72 8.22
CA PRO A 196 -14.48 -13.09 6.95
C PRO A 196 -14.76 -14.13 5.85
N VAL A 197 -15.65 -13.80 4.92
CA VAL A 197 -16.07 -14.70 3.82
C VAL A 197 -15.15 -14.65 2.58
N THR A 198 -14.20 -13.71 2.56
CA THR A 198 -13.20 -13.57 1.50
C THR A 198 -11.81 -13.90 2.02
N ARG A 199 -10.94 -14.42 1.14
CA ARG A 199 -9.55 -14.74 1.46
C ARG A 199 -8.77 -13.46 1.83
N PHE A 200 -7.86 -13.57 2.79
CA PHE A 200 -6.86 -12.52 3.03
C PHE A 200 -5.68 -12.73 2.09
N VAL A 201 -5.35 -11.72 1.29
CA VAL A 201 -4.35 -11.80 0.21
C VAL A 201 -3.26 -10.77 0.46
N GLY A 202 -2.01 -11.22 0.42
CA GLY A 202 -0.83 -10.37 0.67
C GLY A 202 -0.65 -9.99 2.13
N ARG A 203 0.22 -9.00 2.37
CA ARG A 203 0.51 -8.41 3.68
C ARG A 203 1.13 -9.33 4.74
N ALA A 204 1.88 -10.35 4.31
CA ALA A 204 2.53 -11.28 5.23
C ALA A 204 3.58 -10.57 6.11
N ALA A 205 4.37 -9.66 5.53
CA ALA A 205 5.38 -8.89 6.24
C ALA A 205 4.75 -7.90 7.23
N GLU A 206 3.72 -7.18 6.81
CA GLU A 206 2.99 -6.21 7.64
C GLU A 206 2.29 -6.90 8.81
N ARG A 207 1.71 -8.08 8.59
CA ARG A 207 1.09 -8.88 9.66
C ARG A 207 2.12 -9.34 10.69
N ALA A 208 3.28 -9.81 10.23
CA ALA A 208 4.38 -10.21 11.11
C ALA A 208 4.92 -9.01 11.91
N GLN A 209 5.09 -7.86 11.24
CA GLN A 209 5.55 -6.63 11.88
C GLN A 209 4.54 -6.14 12.94
N LEU A 210 3.25 -6.08 12.60
CA LEU A 210 2.21 -5.64 13.53
C LEU A 210 2.10 -6.60 14.72
N GLY A 211 2.28 -7.91 14.50
CA GLY A 211 2.34 -8.90 15.57
C GLY A 211 3.50 -8.66 16.54
N ALA A 212 4.71 -8.43 16.02
CA ALA A 212 5.87 -8.11 16.86
C ALA A 212 5.64 -6.82 17.68
N LEU A 213 5.00 -5.81 17.09
CA LEU A 213 4.67 -4.57 17.80
C LEU A 213 3.65 -4.79 18.93
N LEU A 214 2.71 -5.72 18.77
CA LEU A 214 1.76 -6.08 19.84
C LEU A 214 2.41 -6.86 20.98
N ASP A 215 3.53 -7.54 20.73
CA ASP A 215 4.30 -8.22 21.77
C ASP A 215 5.14 -7.23 22.60
N GLU A 216 5.55 -6.11 22.00
CA GLU A 216 6.39 -5.08 22.64
C GLU A 216 5.58 -3.92 23.26
N HIS A 217 4.41 -3.59 22.70
CA HIS A 217 3.63 -2.41 23.07
C HIS A 217 2.20 -2.75 23.48
N ARG A 218 1.71 -2.08 24.53
CA ARG A 218 0.33 -2.25 25.03
C ARG A 218 -0.71 -1.42 24.28
N LEU A 219 -0.29 -0.43 23.51
CA LEU A 219 -1.16 0.41 22.69
C LEU A 219 -0.54 0.57 21.31
N VAL A 220 -1.15 -0.07 20.31
CA VAL A 220 -0.75 0.01 18.91
C VAL A 220 -1.93 0.52 18.10
N SER A 221 -1.71 1.56 17.31
CA SER A 221 -2.73 2.15 16.43
C SER A 221 -2.37 1.92 14.96
N VAL A 222 -3.22 1.19 14.24
CA VAL A 222 -3.15 1.01 12.79
C VAL A 222 -3.87 2.18 12.12
N VAL A 223 -3.07 3.08 11.52
CA VAL A 223 -3.56 4.34 10.94
C VAL A 223 -3.38 4.36 9.42
N GLY A 224 -4.34 4.88 8.68
CA GLY A 224 -4.24 5.02 7.22
C GLY A 224 -5.57 5.30 6.52
N PRO A 225 -5.56 5.38 5.17
CA PRO A 225 -6.72 5.82 4.41
C PRO A 225 -7.93 4.89 4.51
N GLY A 226 -9.11 5.42 4.22
CA GLY A 226 -10.31 4.62 4.02
C GLY A 226 -10.10 3.58 2.92
N GLY A 227 -10.45 2.32 3.18
CA GLY A 227 -10.25 1.24 2.21
C GLY A 227 -8.83 0.68 2.11
N ALA A 228 -7.89 1.10 2.98
CA ALA A 228 -6.53 0.56 3.03
C ALA A 228 -6.42 -0.89 3.57
N GLY A 229 -7.51 -1.42 4.12
CA GLY A 229 -7.57 -2.76 4.71
C GLY A 229 -7.19 -2.84 6.20
N LYS A 230 -7.21 -1.71 6.93
CA LYS A 230 -6.87 -1.63 8.36
C LYS A 230 -7.64 -2.64 9.23
N THR A 231 -8.98 -2.60 9.17
CA THR A 231 -9.88 -3.53 9.86
C THR A 231 -9.49 -4.98 9.57
N ARG A 232 -9.27 -5.30 8.29
CA ARG A 232 -8.96 -6.67 7.90
C ARG A 232 -7.61 -7.11 8.44
N LEU A 233 -6.58 -6.29 8.31
CA LEU A 233 -5.26 -6.58 8.85
C LEU A 233 -5.29 -6.71 10.39
N ALA A 234 -6.02 -5.83 11.08
CA ALA A 234 -6.16 -5.88 12.53
C ALA A 234 -6.82 -7.18 13.00
N ILE A 235 -7.92 -7.61 12.36
CA ILE A 235 -8.60 -8.88 12.66
C ILE A 235 -7.69 -10.08 12.39
N GLU A 236 -7.02 -10.11 11.24
CA GLU A 236 -6.14 -11.23 10.84
C GLU A 236 -4.92 -11.34 11.77
N THR A 237 -4.35 -10.20 12.18
CA THR A 237 -3.25 -10.17 13.15
C THR A 237 -3.74 -10.63 14.52
N ALA A 238 -4.85 -10.07 15.01
CA ALA A 238 -5.43 -10.44 16.31
C ALA A 238 -5.80 -11.92 16.42
N GLY A 239 -6.12 -12.59 15.30
CA GLY A 239 -6.40 -14.03 15.24
C GLY A 239 -5.20 -14.93 15.51
N ASP A 240 -3.98 -14.46 15.26
CA ASP A 240 -2.74 -15.21 15.50
C ASP A 240 -2.32 -15.20 16.96
N HIS A 241 -2.70 -14.16 17.71
CA HIS A 241 -2.30 -14.02 19.10
C HIS A 241 -3.21 -14.82 20.04
N ARG A 242 -2.65 -15.19 21.18
CA ARG A 242 -3.34 -15.91 22.26
C ARG A 242 -3.15 -15.14 23.55
N TYR A 243 -4.22 -14.51 24.00
CA TYR A 243 -4.29 -13.84 25.28
C TYR A 243 -4.99 -14.74 26.31
N PRO A 244 -4.55 -14.77 27.59
CA PRO A 244 -5.16 -15.60 28.62
C PRO A 244 -6.68 -15.45 28.73
N ASP A 245 -7.18 -14.22 28.70
CA ASP A 245 -8.60 -13.88 28.81
C ASP A 245 -9.26 -13.55 27.46
N GLY A 246 -8.55 -13.84 26.37
CA GLY A 246 -9.09 -13.79 25.02
C GLY A 246 -8.89 -12.48 24.26
N THR A 247 -9.43 -12.48 23.05
CA THR A 247 -9.31 -11.38 22.07
C THR A 247 -10.69 -10.88 21.66
N TRP A 248 -10.92 -9.57 21.81
CA TRP A 248 -12.25 -8.99 21.69
C TRP A 248 -12.27 -7.85 20.66
N TYR A 249 -13.00 -8.03 19.57
CA TYR A 249 -13.28 -7.05 18.53
C TYR A 249 -14.50 -6.20 18.87
N VAL A 250 -14.36 -4.89 18.67
CA VAL A 250 -15.41 -3.90 18.89
C VAL A 250 -15.39 -2.89 17.74
N ASP A 251 -16.47 -2.82 16.99
CA ASP A 251 -16.67 -1.76 15.99
C ASP A 251 -17.35 -0.55 16.65
N LEU A 252 -16.61 0.54 16.82
CA LEU A 252 -17.09 1.74 17.49
C LEU A 252 -18.09 2.54 16.64
N ALA A 253 -18.20 2.27 15.35
CA ALA A 253 -19.21 2.91 14.50
C ALA A 253 -20.61 2.27 14.60
N ALA A 254 -20.71 1.07 15.19
CA ALA A 254 -21.95 0.29 15.23
C ALA A 254 -22.87 0.62 16.44
N GLY A 255 -22.43 1.45 17.39
CA GLY A 255 -23.16 1.76 18.63
C GLY A 255 -23.14 3.25 19.01
N PRO A 256 -24.02 3.69 19.93
CA PRO A 256 -24.16 5.10 20.30
C PRO A 256 -23.02 5.60 21.22
N GLU A 257 -22.45 4.73 22.06
CA GLU A 257 -21.37 5.08 23.01
C GLU A 257 -20.28 3.98 23.05
N PRO A 258 -18.98 4.33 23.07
CA PRO A 258 -17.87 3.37 23.02
C PRO A 258 -17.81 2.38 24.18
N ASP A 259 -18.09 2.83 25.41
CA ASP A 259 -18.05 1.99 26.61
C ASP A 259 -19.15 0.92 26.61
N ALA A 260 -20.37 1.28 26.16
CA ALA A 260 -21.46 0.33 25.97
C ALA A 260 -21.12 -0.74 24.91
N ALA A 261 -20.46 -0.36 23.82
CA ALA A 261 -20.03 -1.29 22.78
C ALA A 261 -19.01 -2.32 23.31
N VAL A 262 -18.01 -1.86 24.08
CA VAL A 262 -17.03 -2.75 24.72
C VAL A 262 -17.69 -3.65 25.77
N ALA A 263 -18.60 -3.12 26.59
CA ALA A 263 -19.33 -3.92 27.58
C ALA A 263 -20.15 -5.02 26.92
N ALA A 264 -20.84 -4.70 25.82
CA ALA A 264 -21.60 -5.69 25.05
C ALA A 264 -20.70 -6.78 24.45
N ALA A 265 -19.55 -6.41 23.89
CA ALA A 265 -18.58 -7.38 23.34
C ALA A 265 -18.04 -8.34 24.42
N LEU A 266 -17.78 -7.83 25.61
CA LEU A 266 -17.33 -8.61 26.77
C LEU A 266 -18.46 -9.36 27.50
N GLY A 267 -19.72 -9.19 27.07
CA GLY A 267 -20.88 -9.84 27.68
C GLY A 267 -21.29 -9.29 29.05
N LEU A 268 -20.90 -8.04 29.35
CA LEU A 268 -21.17 -7.37 30.62
C LEU A 268 -22.51 -6.62 30.57
N ARG A 269 -23.25 -6.67 31.68
CA ARG A 269 -24.49 -5.90 31.86
C ARG A 269 -24.21 -4.61 32.64
N PRO A 270 -24.74 -3.46 32.21
CA PRO A 270 -24.67 -2.22 33.00
C PRO A 270 -25.32 -2.42 34.39
N GLU A 271 -24.66 -1.92 35.43
CA GLU A 271 -25.18 -1.93 36.80
C GLU A 271 -25.98 -0.64 37.05
N PRO A 272 -27.23 -0.71 37.57
CA PRO A 272 -28.01 0.49 37.87
C PRO A 272 -27.28 1.43 38.83
N GLY A 273 -27.14 2.71 38.47
CA GLY A 273 -26.49 3.73 39.29
C GLY A 273 -24.96 3.77 39.21
N ARG A 274 -24.34 2.97 38.34
CA ARG A 274 -22.87 2.92 38.17
C ARG A 274 -22.45 3.20 36.72
N PRO A 275 -21.42 4.03 36.48
CA PRO A 275 -20.86 4.22 35.14
C PRO A 275 -20.36 2.90 34.54
N VAL A 276 -20.69 2.63 33.27
CA VAL A 276 -20.28 1.40 32.56
C VAL A 276 -18.75 1.29 32.51
N LEU A 277 -18.06 2.42 32.34
CA LEU A 277 -16.61 2.50 32.30
C LEU A 277 -15.93 1.96 33.58
N ASP A 278 -16.55 2.13 34.76
CA ASP A 278 -15.99 1.59 36.01
C ASP A 278 -16.21 0.08 36.12
N THR A 279 -17.35 -0.42 35.65
CA THR A 279 -17.60 -1.87 35.54
C THR A 279 -16.60 -2.52 34.58
N LEU A 280 -16.27 -1.84 33.48
CA LEU A 280 -15.23 -2.29 32.54
C LEU A 280 -13.85 -2.28 33.19
N ALA A 281 -13.47 -1.22 33.88
CA ALA A 281 -12.17 -1.10 34.54
C ALA A 281 -11.95 -2.24 35.55
N ASP A 282 -12.93 -2.51 36.42
CA ASP A 282 -12.87 -3.61 37.38
C ASP A 282 -12.79 -4.98 36.70
N PHE A 283 -13.49 -5.14 35.56
CA PHE A 283 -13.44 -6.37 34.79
C PHE A 283 -12.06 -6.57 34.14
N VAL A 284 -11.46 -5.55 33.54
CA VAL A 284 -10.18 -5.72 32.85
C VAL A 284 -8.98 -5.75 33.80
N ALA A 285 -9.09 -5.15 35.00
CA ALA A 285 -8.00 -5.03 35.96
C ALA A 285 -7.24 -6.36 36.27
N PRO A 286 -7.91 -7.49 36.55
CA PRO A 286 -7.24 -8.75 36.83
C PRO A 286 -6.95 -9.61 35.58
N ARG A 287 -7.16 -9.11 34.36
CA ARG A 287 -7.20 -9.93 33.12
C ARG A 287 -6.07 -9.59 32.15
N GLY A 288 -5.65 -10.60 31.39
CA GLY A 288 -4.74 -10.50 30.25
C GLY A 288 -5.49 -10.66 28.94
N LEU A 289 -5.92 -9.57 28.30
CA LEU A 289 -6.76 -9.60 27.10
C LEU A 289 -6.32 -8.58 26.04
N LEU A 290 -6.71 -8.85 24.79
CA LEU A 290 -6.57 -7.92 23.66
C LEU A 290 -7.93 -7.33 23.30
N LEU A 291 -7.99 -6.00 23.21
CA LEU A 291 -9.11 -5.26 22.63
C LEU A 291 -8.73 -4.75 21.25
N VAL A 292 -9.44 -5.19 20.23
CA VAL A 292 -9.36 -4.63 18.88
C VAL A 292 -10.49 -3.61 18.75
N LEU A 293 -10.13 -2.32 18.79
CA LEU A 293 -11.07 -1.21 18.64
C LEU A 293 -11.02 -0.75 17.18
N ASP A 294 -12.08 -0.98 16.42
CA ASP A 294 -12.16 -0.55 15.02
C ASP A 294 -13.00 0.71 14.87
N THR A 295 -12.73 1.43 13.78
CA THR A 295 -13.35 2.70 13.43
C THR A 295 -13.26 3.75 14.56
N CYS A 296 -12.09 3.85 15.21
CA CYS A 296 -11.89 4.81 16.31
C CYS A 296 -12.16 6.27 15.91
N ASP A 297 -11.96 6.62 14.63
CA ASP A 297 -12.27 7.96 14.09
C ASP A 297 -13.76 8.31 14.10
N ALA A 298 -14.66 7.33 14.25
CA ALA A 298 -16.10 7.58 14.39
C ALA A 298 -16.52 7.96 15.82
N ALA A 299 -15.64 7.78 16.82
CA ALA A 299 -15.98 7.90 18.23
C ALA A 299 -15.00 8.82 18.99
N PRO A 300 -15.36 10.09 19.27
CA PRO A 300 -14.48 11.03 19.98
C PRO A 300 -14.02 10.54 21.36
N ALA A 301 -14.83 9.73 22.05
CA ALA A 301 -14.51 9.19 23.37
C ALA A 301 -13.61 7.93 23.33
N ALA A 302 -13.19 7.45 22.16
CA ALA A 302 -12.37 6.24 22.01
C ALA A 302 -11.02 6.34 22.75
N ALA A 303 -10.34 7.50 22.66
CA ALA A 303 -9.06 7.72 23.33
C ALA A 303 -9.20 7.69 24.87
N ALA A 304 -10.23 8.35 25.41
CA ALA A 304 -10.50 8.35 26.86
C ALA A 304 -10.81 6.93 27.39
N LEU A 305 -11.60 6.16 26.63
CA LEU A 305 -11.89 4.76 26.94
C LEU A 305 -10.61 3.90 26.96
N ALA A 306 -9.81 3.96 25.89
CA ALA A 306 -8.57 3.19 25.79
C ALA A 306 -7.60 3.53 26.93
N ALA A 307 -7.40 4.81 27.23
CA ALA A 307 -6.56 5.27 28.33
C ALA A 307 -7.02 4.71 29.69
N ARG A 308 -8.33 4.75 29.97
CA ARG A 308 -8.89 4.24 31.23
C ARG A 308 -8.71 2.73 31.38
N LEU A 309 -8.92 1.95 30.31
CA LEU A 309 -8.77 0.49 30.33
C LEU A 309 -7.30 0.07 30.47
N LEU A 310 -6.39 0.76 29.77
CA LEU A 310 -4.94 0.53 29.90
C LEU A 310 -4.41 0.86 31.30
N ALA A 311 -4.96 1.89 31.95
CA ALA A 311 -4.62 2.25 33.31
C ALA A 311 -5.20 1.27 34.36
N ALA A 312 -6.32 0.61 34.05
CA ALA A 312 -7.00 -0.29 34.99
C ALA A 312 -6.28 -1.63 35.19
N GLY A 313 -5.60 -2.17 34.18
CA GLY A 313 -4.90 -3.46 34.28
C GLY A 313 -3.65 -3.52 33.41
N SER A 314 -2.54 -4.03 33.95
CA SER A 314 -1.25 -4.16 33.23
C SER A 314 -1.27 -5.23 32.13
N GLY A 315 -2.22 -6.17 32.18
CA GLY A 315 -2.39 -7.23 31.18
C GLY A 315 -3.27 -6.84 29.98
N VAL A 316 -3.78 -5.61 29.93
CA VAL A 316 -4.62 -5.14 28.82
C VAL A 316 -3.75 -4.58 27.70
N THR A 317 -3.97 -5.10 26.49
CA THR A 317 -3.41 -4.58 25.23
C THR A 317 -4.55 -4.06 24.34
N VAL A 318 -4.32 -2.94 23.66
CA VAL A 318 -5.27 -2.31 22.74
C VAL A 318 -4.64 -2.21 21.35
N LEU A 319 -5.32 -2.79 20.37
CA LEU A 319 -5.08 -2.58 18.94
C LEU A 319 -6.19 -1.67 18.39
N ALA A 320 -5.88 -0.40 18.18
CA ALA A 320 -6.82 0.56 17.62
C ALA A 320 -6.67 0.61 16.09
N ALA A 321 -7.76 0.67 15.35
CA ALA A 321 -7.78 0.86 13.91
C ALA A 321 -8.63 2.07 13.57
N GLY A 322 -8.06 2.99 12.81
CA GLY A 322 -8.73 4.26 12.50
C GLY A 322 -8.03 5.06 11.42
N ARG A 323 -8.62 6.18 11.03
CA ARG A 323 -8.00 7.12 10.08
C ARG A 323 -6.92 7.99 10.71
N GLN A 324 -7.04 8.24 12.01
CA GLN A 324 -6.18 9.09 12.81
C GLN A 324 -5.67 8.32 14.04
N PRO A 325 -4.51 8.71 14.60
CA PRO A 325 -4.05 8.20 15.89
C PRO A 325 -4.97 8.65 17.03
N LEU A 326 -4.94 7.95 18.17
CA LEU A 326 -5.70 8.30 19.38
C LEU A 326 -5.11 9.49 20.13
N GLY A 327 -3.82 9.78 19.95
CA GLY A 327 -3.09 10.88 20.59
C GLY A 327 -2.72 10.60 22.05
N LEU A 328 -2.52 9.34 22.43
CA LEU A 328 -2.27 8.95 23.83
C LEU A 328 -0.78 8.76 24.13
N PRO A 329 -0.29 9.07 25.35
CA PRO A 329 1.06 8.74 25.77
C PRO A 329 1.33 7.23 25.70
N GLY A 330 2.46 6.84 25.10
CA GLY A 330 2.82 5.43 24.91
C GLY A 330 2.12 4.74 23.73
N GLU A 331 1.35 5.48 22.93
CA GLU A 331 0.79 5.00 21.67
C GLU A 331 1.89 4.80 20.62
N LEU A 332 1.97 3.59 20.09
CA LEU A 332 2.74 3.33 18.88
C LEU A 332 1.83 3.46 17.65
N VAL A 333 2.11 4.47 16.81
CA VAL A 333 1.37 4.70 15.58
C VAL A 333 2.02 3.94 14.42
N TRP A 334 1.38 2.86 13.99
CA TRP A 334 1.80 2.08 12.83
C TRP A 334 0.95 2.45 11.62
N ARG A 335 1.57 3.12 10.63
CA ARG A 335 0.88 3.55 9.41
C ARG A 335 0.83 2.41 8.40
N ILE A 336 -0.37 2.01 8.00
CA ILE A 336 -0.54 0.91 7.04
C ILE A 336 -0.01 1.33 5.66
N PRO A 337 0.95 0.61 5.07
CA PRO A 337 1.42 0.91 3.71
C PRO A 337 0.37 0.48 2.68
N ALA A 338 0.45 1.04 1.48
CA ALA A 338 -0.24 0.47 0.32
C ALA A 338 0.24 -0.97 0.06
N LEU A 339 -0.56 -1.79 -0.64
CA LEU A 339 -0.10 -3.12 -1.04
C LEU A 339 1.11 -2.98 -1.99
N SER A 340 2.09 -3.88 -1.82
CA SER A 340 3.17 -4.02 -2.81
C SER A 340 2.59 -4.34 -4.19
N ALA A 341 3.34 -4.06 -5.26
CA ALA A 341 2.86 -4.37 -6.62
C ALA A 341 2.49 -5.85 -6.79
N ALA A 342 3.23 -6.76 -6.14
CA ALA A 342 2.94 -8.19 -6.15
C ALA A 342 1.65 -8.53 -5.39
N ASP A 343 1.49 -7.99 -4.17
CA ASP A 343 0.30 -8.24 -3.35
C ASP A 343 -0.96 -7.60 -3.93
N GLY A 344 -0.84 -6.39 -4.48
CA GLY A 344 -1.92 -5.68 -5.14
C GLY A 344 -2.42 -6.43 -6.38
N ALA A 345 -1.49 -6.96 -7.19
CA ALA A 345 -1.85 -7.83 -8.31
C ALA A 345 -2.48 -9.14 -7.84
N GLY A 346 -1.98 -9.74 -6.76
CA GLY A 346 -2.55 -10.94 -6.16
C GLY A 346 -3.98 -10.73 -5.69
N LEU A 347 -4.26 -9.61 -5.01
CA LEU A 347 -5.60 -9.25 -4.57
C LEU A 347 -6.52 -9.02 -5.78
N LEU A 348 -6.09 -8.22 -6.76
CA LEU A 348 -6.88 -7.95 -7.96
C LEU A 348 -7.22 -9.24 -8.73
N LEU A 349 -6.26 -10.15 -8.84
CA LEU A 349 -6.44 -11.47 -9.46
C LEU A 349 -7.49 -12.31 -8.71
N ASP A 350 -7.33 -12.48 -7.39
CA ASP A 350 -8.25 -13.23 -6.54
C ASP A 350 -9.69 -12.70 -6.67
N ARG A 351 -9.85 -11.37 -6.62
CA ARG A 351 -11.15 -10.72 -6.73
C ARG A 351 -11.72 -10.79 -8.16
N ALA A 352 -10.90 -10.66 -9.19
CA ALA A 352 -11.35 -10.74 -10.58
C ALA A 352 -11.82 -12.15 -10.96
N VAL A 353 -11.12 -13.18 -10.48
CA VAL A 353 -11.53 -14.59 -10.64
C VAL A 353 -12.88 -14.81 -9.96
N ALA A 354 -13.05 -14.33 -8.72
CA ALA A 354 -14.33 -14.41 -8.02
C ALA A 354 -15.46 -13.68 -8.77
N ALA A 355 -15.21 -12.46 -9.28
CA ALA A 355 -16.18 -11.69 -10.04
C ALA A 355 -16.59 -12.36 -11.37
N ARG A 356 -15.71 -13.19 -11.96
CA ARG A 356 -15.97 -13.99 -13.17
C ARG A 356 -16.49 -15.40 -12.88
N GLY A 357 -17.00 -15.65 -11.68
CA GLY A 357 -17.58 -16.93 -11.29
C GLY A 357 -16.55 -18.06 -11.13
N GLY A 358 -15.31 -17.73 -10.77
CA GLY A 358 -14.24 -18.70 -10.50
C GLY A 358 -13.42 -19.12 -11.71
N ARG A 359 -13.62 -18.52 -12.89
CA ARG A 359 -12.86 -18.87 -14.10
C ARG A 359 -11.41 -18.35 -14.00
N PRO A 360 -10.39 -19.20 -14.26
CA PRO A 360 -9.00 -18.78 -14.24
C PRO A 360 -8.72 -17.81 -15.39
N LEU A 361 -7.78 -16.89 -15.16
CA LEU A 361 -7.34 -15.91 -16.16
C LEU A 361 -6.13 -16.44 -16.94
N ALA A 362 -6.01 -16.05 -18.22
CA ALA A 362 -4.87 -16.45 -19.04
C ALA A 362 -3.60 -15.63 -18.68
N GLU A 363 -2.41 -16.21 -18.91
CA GLU A 363 -1.11 -15.56 -18.62
C GLU A 363 -0.97 -14.13 -19.16
N PRO A 364 -1.33 -13.82 -20.43
CA PRO A 364 -1.24 -12.45 -20.95
C PRO A 364 -2.15 -11.47 -20.20
N GLU A 365 -3.28 -11.93 -19.68
CA GLU A 365 -4.22 -11.11 -18.92
C GLU A 365 -3.70 -10.85 -17.51
N MET A 366 -3.00 -11.81 -16.90
CA MET A 366 -2.34 -11.62 -15.60
C MET A 366 -1.24 -10.57 -15.65
N VAL A 367 -0.47 -10.49 -16.74
CA VAL A 367 0.54 -9.43 -16.94
C VAL A 367 -0.14 -8.05 -16.93
N ARG A 368 -1.23 -7.88 -17.69
CA ARG A 368 -1.99 -6.62 -17.75
C ARG A 368 -2.64 -6.25 -16.42
N LEU A 369 -3.06 -7.24 -15.63
CA LEU A 369 -3.59 -6.99 -14.28
C LEU A 369 -2.53 -6.48 -13.32
N ARG A 370 -1.27 -6.90 -13.44
CA ARG A 370 -0.17 -6.33 -12.65
C ARG A 370 0.04 -4.86 -12.99
N GLU A 371 0.02 -4.51 -14.26
CA GLU A 371 0.10 -3.11 -14.72
C GLU A 371 -1.09 -2.28 -14.21
N LEU A 372 -2.30 -2.84 -14.28
CA LEU A 372 -3.50 -2.19 -13.74
C LEU A 372 -3.42 -2.01 -12.21
N ALA A 373 -2.96 -3.02 -11.47
CA ALA A 373 -2.80 -2.94 -10.02
C ALA A 373 -1.77 -1.89 -9.60
N GLN A 374 -0.67 -1.76 -10.36
CA GLN A 374 0.32 -0.69 -10.18
C GLN A 374 -0.30 0.69 -10.39
N ARG A 375 -1.12 0.86 -11.44
CA ARG A 375 -1.84 2.12 -11.71
C ARG A 375 -2.89 2.48 -10.65
N LEU A 376 -3.35 1.51 -9.87
CA LEU A 376 -4.32 1.69 -8.77
C LEU A 376 -3.64 1.89 -7.41
N ASP A 377 -2.32 2.12 -7.38
CA ASP A 377 -1.52 2.44 -6.19
C ASP A 377 -1.63 1.43 -5.04
N GLY A 378 -1.99 0.18 -5.33
CA GLY A 378 -2.08 -0.87 -4.31
C GLY A 378 -3.15 -0.63 -3.22
N LEU A 379 -4.14 0.25 -3.45
CA LEU A 379 -5.23 0.48 -2.50
C LEU A 379 -6.26 -0.67 -2.58
N PRO A 380 -6.45 -1.48 -1.52
CA PRO A 380 -7.32 -2.67 -1.59
C PRO A 380 -8.73 -2.38 -2.09
N LEU A 381 -9.36 -1.30 -1.62
CA LEU A 381 -10.71 -0.94 -2.04
C LEU A 381 -10.79 -0.55 -3.53
N ALA A 382 -9.74 0.10 -4.08
CA ALA A 382 -9.68 0.41 -5.50
C ALA A 382 -9.50 -0.85 -6.35
N LEU A 383 -8.66 -1.78 -5.87
CA LEU A 383 -8.45 -3.08 -6.53
C LEU A 383 -9.73 -3.93 -6.52
N GLU A 384 -10.47 -3.94 -5.41
CA GLU A 384 -11.77 -4.64 -5.32
C GLU A 384 -12.84 -4.01 -6.22
N ALA A 385 -12.90 -2.67 -6.28
CA ALA A 385 -13.80 -1.97 -7.18
C ALA A 385 -13.45 -2.24 -8.66
N ALA A 386 -12.16 -2.24 -9.01
CA ALA A 386 -11.68 -2.61 -10.34
C ALA A 386 -12.02 -4.06 -10.68
N ALA A 387 -11.78 -5.00 -9.76
CA ALA A 387 -12.13 -6.42 -9.93
C ALA A 387 -13.62 -6.62 -10.22
N HIS A 388 -14.49 -5.89 -9.54
CA HIS A 388 -15.93 -5.95 -9.81
C HIS A 388 -16.26 -5.49 -11.24
N ARG A 389 -15.59 -4.46 -11.76
CA ARG A 389 -15.76 -3.98 -13.15
C ARG A 389 -15.23 -4.97 -14.18
N LEU A 390 -14.19 -5.74 -13.84
CA LEU A 390 -13.64 -6.80 -14.70
C LEU A 390 -14.58 -7.99 -14.92
N GLY A 391 -15.69 -8.07 -14.18
CA GLY A 391 -16.81 -8.97 -14.49
C GLY A 391 -17.58 -8.57 -15.75
N MET A 392 -17.48 -7.31 -16.20
CA MET A 392 -18.19 -6.76 -17.36
C MET A 392 -17.27 -6.17 -18.43
N LEU A 393 -16.06 -5.73 -18.05
CA LEU A 393 -15.09 -5.09 -18.94
C LEU A 393 -13.82 -5.93 -19.06
N SER A 394 -13.15 -5.86 -20.22
CA SER A 394 -11.79 -6.38 -20.37
C SER A 394 -10.76 -5.49 -19.67
N VAL A 395 -9.56 -6.04 -19.41
CA VAL A 395 -8.48 -5.27 -18.76
C VAL A 395 -8.08 -4.02 -19.56
N PRO A 396 -7.93 -4.06 -20.91
CA PRO A 396 -7.65 -2.85 -21.69
C PRO A 396 -8.75 -1.79 -21.57
N GLU A 397 -10.02 -2.18 -21.69
CA GLU A 397 -11.15 -1.23 -21.61
C GLU A 397 -11.24 -0.54 -20.25
N LEU A 398 -10.93 -1.26 -19.16
CA LEU A 398 -10.89 -0.67 -17.82
C LEU A 398 -9.64 0.21 -17.62
N SER A 399 -8.50 -0.20 -18.18
CA SER A 399 -7.24 0.56 -18.13
C SER A 399 -7.36 1.92 -18.82
N ASP A 400 -8.19 2.02 -19.85
CA ASP A 400 -8.48 3.28 -20.56
C ASP A 400 -9.52 4.15 -19.83
N ARG A 401 -10.23 3.59 -18.83
CA ARG A 401 -11.38 4.22 -18.15
C ARG A 401 -11.33 4.10 -16.63
N LEU A 402 -10.15 4.34 -16.05
CA LEU A 402 -9.95 4.28 -14.59
C LEU A 402 -10.90 5.19 -13.79
N SER A 403 -11.37 6.29 -14.38
CA SER A 403 -12.36 7.19 -13.77
C SER A 403 -13.68 6.52 -13.36
N ILE A 404 -14.01 5.35 -13.93
CA ILE A 404 -15.19 4.56 -13.56
C ILE A 404 -15.02 3.92 -12.17
N VAL A 405 -13.78 3.65 -11.75
CA VAL A 405 -13.45 3.11 -10.42
C VAL A 405 -13.62 4.21 -9.34
N ASP A 406 -13.33 5.46 -9.70
CA ASP A 406 -13.39 6.62 -8.80
C ASP A 406 -14.80 6.93 -8.27
N GLY A 407 -15.85 6.66 -9.05
CA GLY A 407 -17.24 6.91 -8.65
C GLY A 407 -17.65 6.15 -7.38
N THR A 408 -17.12 4.95 -7.18
CA THR A 408 -17.33 4.10 -5.99
C THR A 408 -16.53 4.57 -4.77
N LEU A 409 -15.35 5.17 -4.99
CA LEU A 409 -14.47 5.69 -3.93
C LEU A 409 -14.84 7.12 -3.50
N ALA A 410 -15.54 7.86 -4.37
CA ALA A 410 -15.89 9.25 -4.17
C ALA A 410 -16.66 9.52 -2.87
N GLY A 411 -17.57 8.64 -2.45
CA GLY A 411 -18.34 8.85 -1.21
C GLY A 411 -17.48 8.84 0.07
N THR A 412 -16.43 8.03 0.09
CA THR A 412 -15.50 7.96 1.24
C THR A 412 -14.55 9.15 1.26
N VAL A 413 -14.05 9.55 0.09
CA VAL A 413 -13.18 10.73 -0.04
C VAL A 413 -13.97 12.01 0.23
N ASP A 414 -15.20 12.12 -0.27
CA ASP A 414 -16.06 13.30 -0.12
C ASP A 414 -16.40 13.61 1.34
N ARG A 415 -16.71 12.60 2.17
CA ARG A 415 -16.90 12.82 3.62
C ARG A 415 -15.63 13.36 4.29
N SER A 416 -14.47 12.81 3.93
CA SER A 416 -13.17 13.24 4.46
C SER A 416 -12.85 14.66 4.00
N TYR A 417 -13.18 15.00 2.76
CA TYR A 417 -12.97 16.31 2.18
C TYR A 417 -13.87 17.39 2.82
N ARG A 418 -15.15 17.10 3.05
CA ARG A 418 -16.11 18.05 3.63
C ARG A 418 -15.81 18.45 5.08
N SER A 419 -15.00 17.66 5.76
CA SER A 419 -14.60 17.92 7.14
C SER A 419 -13.26 18.66 7.24
N LEU A 420 -12.60 18.96 6.12
CA LEU A 420 -11.33 19.69 6.08
C LEU A 420 -11.52 21.19 6.37
N GLU A 421 -10.50 21.78 6.98
CA GLU A 421 -10.38 23.24 7.02
C GLU A 421 -10.17 23.83 5.62
N PRO A 422 -10.57 25.09 5.37
CA PRO A 422 -10.47 25.71 4.04
C PRO A 422 -9.05 25.70 3.44
N SER A 423 -8.02 25.87 4.27
CA SER A 423 -6.61 25.83 3.87
C SER A 423 -6.18 24.43 3.40
N ALA A 424 -6.51 23.39 4.18
CA ALA A 424 -6.25 21.99 3.83
C ALA A 424 -7.00 21.55 2.57
N ALA A 425 -8.28 21.92 2.43
CA ALA A 425 -9.04 21.64 1.22
C ALA A 425 -8.41 22.29 -0.02
N THR A 426 -7.93 23.53 0.11
CA THR A 426 -7.26 24.27 -0.98
C THR A 426 -5.92 23.63 -1.35
N LEU A 427 -5.11 23.26 -0.35
CA LEU A 427 -3.85 22.56 -0.57
C LEU A 427 -4.07 21.22 -1.29
N LEU A 428 -5.07 20.44 -0.87
CA LEU A 428 -5.41 19.17 -1.51
C LEU A 428 -5.80 19.33 -2.99
N ARG A 429 -6.63 20.33 -3.31
CA ARG A 429 -6.98 20.67 -4.70
C ARG A 429 -5.74 21.06 -5.50
N GLN A 430 -4.85 21.85 -4.92
CA GLN A 430 -3.65 22.30 -5.60
C GLN A 430 -2.63 21.19 -5.82
N LEU A 431 -2.48 20.24 -4.89
CA LEU A 431 -1.59 19.08 -5.04
C LEU A 431 -2.09 18.08 -6.09
N SER A 432 -3.37 18.11 -6.47
CA SER A 432 -3.96 17.20 -7.47
C SER A 432 -3.37 17.34 -8.89
N VAL A 433 -2.66 18.44 -9.16
CA VAL A 433 -2.03 18.70 -10.45
C VAL A 433 -0.78 17.86 -10.69
N PHE A 434 -0.11 17.41 -9.62
CA PHE A 434 1.10 16.59 -9.68
C PHE A 434 0.72 15.14 -9.99
N ALA A 435 1.47 14.51 -10.89
CA ALA A 435 1.30 13.12 -11.29
C ALA A 435 1.98 12.15 -10.31
N GLY A 436 3.00 12.62 -9.57
CA GLY A 436 3.81 11.79 -8.68
C GLY A 436 4.09 12.46 -7.32
N PRO A 437 4.93 11.80 -6.49
CA PRO A 437 5.32 12.32 -5.19
C PRO A 437 6.13 13.61 -5.28
N VAL A 438 5.86 14.56 -4.39
CA VAL A 438 6.56 15.84 -4.30
C VAL A 438 7.27 15.99 -2.95
N GLY A 439 8.40 16.69 -2.92
CA GLY A 439 9.10 16.99 -1.67
C GLY A 439 8.43 18.14 -0.90
N LEU A 440 8.79 18.30 0.39
CA LEU A 440 8.25 19.36 1.25
C LEU A 440 8.40 20.76 0.63
N SER A 441 9.56 21.07 0.05
CA SER A 441 9.82 22.37 -0.59
C SER A 441 8.84 22.70 -1.74
N THR A 442 8.34 21.68 -2.45
CA THR A 442 7.31 21.86 -3.48
C THR A 442 5.96 22.17 -2.85
N VAL A 443 5.64 21.53 -1.72
CA VAL A 443 4.39 21.78 -0.98
C VAL A 443 4.40 23.19 -0.39
N GLU A 444 5.50 23.60 0.24
CA GLU A 444 5.69 24.95 0.82
C GLU A 444 5.64 26.08 -0.22
N ALA A 445 5.89 25.79 -1.50
CA ALA A 445 5.69 26.77 -2.58
C ALA A 445 4.22 27.22 -2.73
N HIS A 446 3.28 26.52 -2.07
CA HIS A 446 1.87 26.90 -2.00
C HIS A 446 1.53 27.85 -0.83
N GLY A 447 2.51 28.21 0.01
CA GLY A 447 2.37 29.14 1.13
C GLY A 447 2.71 28.51 2.49
N ASP A 448 2.21 29.12 3.56
CA ASP A 448 2.27 28.51 4.90
C ASP A 448 1.23 27.39 5.00
N VAL A 449 1.69 26.16 4.82
CA VAL A 449 0.85 24.99 4.57
C VAL A 449 1.18 23.83 5.49
N LEU A 450 2.03 24.00 6.51
CA LEU A 450 2.45 22.89 7.37
C LEU A 450 1.28 22.32 8.18
N ASP A 451 0.46 23.18 8.79
CA ASP A 451 -0.74 22.74 9.53
C ASP A 451 -1.77 22.10 8.59
N ALA A 452 -1.95 22.69 7.40
CA ALA A 452 -2.82 22.14 6.36
C ALA A 452 -2.34 20.77 5.87
N LEU A 453 -1.03 20.60 5.68
CA LEU A 453 -0.41 19.35 5.27
C LEU A 453 -0.49 18.31 6.38
N ALA A 454 -0.29 18.70 7.63
CA ALA A 454 -0.49 17.85 8.79
C ALA A 454 -1.93 17.32 8.85
N ASP A 455 -2.94 18.20 8.71
CA ASP A 455 -4.36 17.79 8.66
C ASP A 455 -4.64 16.80 7.51
N LEU A 456 -4.05 17.03 6.33
CA LEU A 456 -4.20 16.12 5.19
C LEU A 456 -3.52 14.75 5.41
N VAL A 457 -2.35 14.74 6.05
CA VAL A 457 -1.62 13.51 6.37
C VAL A 457 -2.33 12.74 7.48
N ASP A 458 -2.80 13.42 8.51
CA ASP A 458 -3.53 12.84 9.63
C ASP A 458 -4.86 12.23 9.16
N ARG A 459 -5.52 12.85 8.18
CA ARG A 459 -6.72 12.28 7.54
C ARG A 459 -6.42 11.27 6.44
N SER A 460 -5.14 10.97 6.20
CA SER A 460 -4.69 10.05 5.16
C SER A 460 -5.17 10.41 3.75
N LEU A 461 -5.41 11.70 3.47
CA LEU A 461 -5.69 12.21 2.12
C LEU A 461 -4.39 12.43 1.35
N VAL A 462 -3.30 12.72 2.06
CA VAL A 462 -1.92 12.75 1.55
C VAL A 462 -1.12 11.65 2.24
N GLN A 463 -0.34 10.90 1.48
CA GLN A 463 0.62 9.94 2.02
C GLN A 463 1.98 10.62 2.18
N ALA A 464 2.58 10.49 3.36
CA ALA A 464 3.93 10.94 3.65
C ALA A 464 4.88 9.74 3.70
N GLU A 465 5.78 9.67 2.72
CA GLU A 465 6.80 8.63 2.59
C GLU A 465 8.14 9.20 3.06
N VAL A 466 8.58 8.78 4.24
CA VAL A 466 9.85 9.25 4.83
C VAL A 466 10.98 8.40 4.27
N GLY A 467 11.90 9.04 3.55
CA GLY A 467 13.11 8.42 3.00
C GLY A 467 14.39 9.08 3.52
N PRO A 468 15.56 8.52 3.17
CA PRO A 468 16.86 9.08 3.56
C PRO A 468 17.10 10.50 3.03
N ASP A 469 16.50 10.85 1.88
CA ASP A 469 16.62 12.16 1.24
C ASP A 469 15.51 13.14 1.65
N GLY A 470 14.70 12.79 2.64
CA GLY A 470 13.57 13.58 3.15
C GLY A 470 12.19 12.96 2.91
N THR A 471 11.15 13.70 3.27
CA THR A 471 9.76 13.24 3.15
C THR A 471 9.16 13.59 1.79
N ARG A 472 8.55 12.59 1.15
CA ARG A 472 7.80 12.74 -0.10
C ARG A 472 6.30 12.64 0.17
N TYR A 473 5.54 13.54 -0.42
CA TYR A 473 4.09 13.63 -0.27
C TYR A 473 3.42 13.24 -1.58
N ARG A 474 2.46 12.32 -1.52
CA ARG A 474 1.67 11.96 -2.71
C ARG A 474 0.19 11.80 -2.41
N LEU A 475 -0.62 12.01 -3.43
CA LEU A 475 -2.02 11.65 -3.45
C LEU A 475 -2.15 10.28 -4.12
N THR A 476 -2.95 9.40 -3.55
CA THR A 476 -3.38 8.20 -4.29
C THR A 476 -4.24 8.60 -5.48
N GLU A 477 -4.20 7.82 -6.56
CA GLU A 477 -4.96 8.10 -7.78
C GLU A 477 -6.46 8.44 -7.53
N PRO A 478 -7.20 7.73 -6.66
CA PRO A 478 -8.60 8.08 -6.40
C PRO A 478 -8.80 9.42 -5.67
N VAL A 479 -7.91 9.74 -4.72
CA VAL A 479 -7.96 11.04 -4.01
C VAL A 479 -7.56 12.16 -4.98
N ARG A 480 -6.54 11.93 -5.81
CA ARG A 480 -6.08 12.86 -6.84
C ARG A 480 -7.18 13.16 -7.86
N GLY A 481 -7.86 12.13 -8.38
CA GLY A 481 -8.99 12.28 -9.30
C GLY A 481 -10.18 13.01 -8.69
N TYR A 482 -10.50 12.76 -7.42
CA TYR A 482 -11.51 13.51 -6.69
C TYR A 482 -11.11 14.98 -6.48
N ALA A 483 -9.88 15.23 -6.02
CA ALA A 483 -9.36 16.57 -5.77
C ALA A 483 -9.25 17.40 -7.05
N ALA A 484 -8.89 16.79 -8.17
CA ALA A 484 -8.84 17.43 -9.49
C ALA A 484 -10.23 17.89 -9.95
N ARG A 485 -11.28 17.07 -9.76
CA ARG A 485 -12.66 17.52 -10.04
C ARG A 485 -13.07 18.71 -9.19
N ARG A 486 -12.74 18.68 -7.89
CA ARG A 486 -13.00 19.82 -6.98
C ARG A 486 -12.21 21.07 -7.37
N LEU A 487 -11.00 20.92 -7.92
CA LEU A 487 -10.18 22.02 -8.45
C LEU A 487 -10.83 22.67 -9.68
N THR A 488 -11.39 21.87 -10.59
CA THR A 488 -12.16 22.38 -11.73
C THR A 488 -13.44 23.09 -11.27
N GLU A 489 -14.20 22.46 -10.36
CA GLU A 489 -15.44 23.03 -9.80
C GLU A 489 -15.20 24.36 -9.06
N SER A 490 -14.04 24.55 -8.43
CA SER A 490 -13.71 25.81 -7.75
C SER A 490 -13.21 26.91 -8.69
N GLY A 491 -12.96 26.60 -9.97
CA GLY A 491 -12.42 27.55 -10.96
C GLY A 491 -10.92 27.89 -10.78
N GLU A 492 -10.22 27.22 -9.86
CA GLU A 492 -8.81 27.47 -9.56
C GLU A 492 -7.83 26.71 -10.48
N GLU A 493 -8.34 25.74 -11.26
CA GLU A 493 -7.52 24.86 -12.11
C GLU A 493 -6.51 25.61 -13.01
N PRO A 494 -6.87 26.68 -13.74
CA PRO A 494 -5.92 27.37 -14.60
C PRO A 494 -4.74 27.97 -13.83
N ALA A 495 -4.97 28.48 -12.62
CA ALA A 495 -3.91 29.06 -11.79
C ALA A 495 -3.01 27.98 -11.20
N ALA A 496 -3.58 26.88 -10.71
CA ALA A 496 -2.83 25.74 -10.19
C ALA A 496 -1.95 25.09 -11.28
N ARG A 497 -2.52 24.84 -12.47
CA ARG A 497 -1.80 24.26 -13.61
C ARG A 497 -0.70 25.17 -14.15
N ARG A 498 -0.88 26.50 -14.16
CA ARG A 498 0.20 27.45 -14.51
C ARG A 498 1.38 27.37 -13.54
N ARG A 499 1.12 27.28 -12.23
CA ARG A 499 2.18 27.08 -11.22
C ARG A 499 2.89 25.76 -11.41
N HIS A 500 2.15 24.69 -11.71
CA HIS A 500 2.71 23.37 -12.01
C HIS A 500 3.63 23.40 -13.23
N VAL A 501 3.21 24.01 -14.34
CA VAL A 501 4.06 24.19 -15.54
C VAL A 501 5.33 24.98 -15.20
N ALA A 502 5.23 26.05 -14.41
CA ALA A 502 6.40 26.81 -13.98
C ALA A 502 7.35 25.98 -13.09
N TRP A 503 6.79 25.18 -12.18
CA TRP A 503 7.55 24.26 -11.34
C TRP A 503 8.27 23.19 -12.17
N VAL A 504 7.58 22.56 -13.15
CA VAL A 504 8.19 21.58 -14.06
C VAL A 504 9.38 22.19 -14.79
N ARG A 505 9.23 23.42 -15.30
CA ARG A 505 10.33 24.15 -15.97
C ARG A 505 11.52 24.40 -15.04
N GLN A 506 11.29 24.63 -13.75
CA GLN A 506 12.35 24.85 -12.79
C GLN A 506 13.09 23.55 -12.45
N VAL A 507 12.36 22.46 -12.17
CA VAL A 507 12.99 21.19 -11.76
C VAL A 507 13.79 20.56 -12.89
N ILE A 508 13.31 20.60 -14.13
CA ILE A 508 14.06 20.09 -15.29
C ILE A 508 15.30 20.92 -15.61
N ALA A 509 15.36 22.18 -15.15
CA ALA A 509 16.49 23.08 -15.36
C ALA A 509 17.52 23.03 -14.20
N THR A 510 17.27 22.24 -13.15
CA THR A 510 18.10 22.25 -11.93
C THR A 510 19.48 21.61 -12.16
N ASP A 511 19.53 20.51 -12.91
CA ASP A 511 20.79 19.91 -13.36
C ASP A 511 20.81 19.88 -14.89
N PRO A 512 21.25 20.98 -15.54
CA PRO A 512 21.29 21.06 -17.00
C PRO A 512 22.38 20.17 -17.60
N VAL A 513 23.27 19.58 -16.79
CA VAL A 513 24.36 18.72 -17.27
C VAL A 513 23.86 17.29 -17.47
N SER A 514 22.89 16.85 -16.66
CA SER A 514 22.43 15.47 -16.58
C SER A 514 21.09 15.24 -17.27
N VAL A 515 21.06 14.34 -18.23
CA VAL A 515 19.81 13.85 -18.84
C VAL A 515 19.04 12.95 -17.86
N ASN A 516 19.75 12.21 -17.00
CA ASN A 516 19.14 11.37 -15.97
C ASN A 516 18.28 12.18 -14.98
N ALA A 517 18.61 13.47 -14.77
CA ALA A 517 17.85 14.33 -13.87
C ALA A 517 16.40 14.56 -14.31
N ILE A 518 16.08 14.31 -15.58
CA ILE A 518 14.72 14.49 -16.14
C ILE A 518 13.86 13.23 -15.95
N ASP A 519 14.45 12.04 -15.87
CA ASP A 519 13.69 10.77 -15.80
C ASP A 519 12.68 10.72 -14.64
N PRO A 520 12.99 11.16 -13.42
CA PRO A 520 12.03 11.20 -12.32
C PRO A 520 10.82 12.10 -12.59
N PHE A 521 10.96 13.09 -13.49
CA PHE A 521 9.93 14.08 -13.80
C PHE A 521 9.25 13.83 -15.15
N ALA A 522 9.52 12.70 -15.83
CA ALA A 522 8.95 12.41 -17.13
C ALA A 522 7.41 12.38 -17.13
N ALA A 523 6.80 11.88 -16.06
CA ALA A 523 5.34 11.92 -15.89
C ALA A 523 4.83 13.36 -15.73
N GLU A 524 5.50 14.16 -14.90
CA GLU A 524 5.16 15.57 -14.67
C GLU A 524 5.30 16.42 -15.95
N LEU A 525 6.35 16.18 -16.74
CA LEU A 525 6.55 16.81 -18.04
C LEU A 525 5.37 16.52 -18.97
N ARG A 526 4.94 15.26 -19.09
CA ARG A 526 3.79 14.90 -19.92
C ARG A 526 2.50 15.53 -19.44
N THR A 527 2.25 15.53 -18.12
CA THR A 527 1.07 16.18 -17.54
C THR A 527 1.05 17.68 -17.81
N ALA A 528 2.21 18.35 -17.73
CA ALA A 528 2.34 19.76 -18.08
C ALA A 528 2.12 20.02 -19.58
N LEU A 529 2.68 19.16 -20.45
CA LEU A 529 2.48 19.26 -21.91
C LEU A 529 1.03 19.02 -22.33
N GLU A 530 0.36 18.06 -21.72
CA GLU A 530 -1.07 17.79 -21.95
C GLU A 530 -1.92 19.02 -21.56
N TRP A 531 -1.63 19.64 -20.42
CA TRP A 531 -2.28 20.89 -20.04
C TRP A 531 -2.02 22.00 -21.07
N CYS A 532 -0.76 22.22 -21.48
CA CYS A 532 -0.40 23.23 -22.49
C CYS A 532 -1.10 23.00 -23.85
N ALA A 533 -1.35 21.75 -24.23
CA ALA A 533 -2.05 21.39 -25.46
C ALA A 533 -3.58 21.57 -25.39
N THR A 534 -4.16 21.61 -24.18
CA THR A 534 -5.62 21.59 -23.98
C THR A 534 -6.17 22.88 -23.33
N GLY A 535 -5.74 23.21 -22.12
CA GLY A 535 -6.23 24.36 -21.34
C GLY A 535 -5.22 25.49 -21.14
N GLY A 536 -3.94 25.22 -21.37
CA GLY A 536 -2.82 26.14 -21.19
C GLY A 536 -2.41 26.89 -22.45
N THR A 537 -1.19 27.43 -22.44
CA THR A 537 -0.62 28.16 -23.59
C THR A 537 0.29 27.26 -24.41
N ALA A 538 0.17 27.32 -25.74
CA ALA A 538 1.09 26.62 -26.64
C ALA A 538 2.53 27.11 -26.45
N ARG A 539 2.72 28.41 -26.15
CA ARG A 539 4.03 29.01 -25.88
C ARG A 539 4.78 28.29 -24.76
N ASP A 540 4.13 28.01 -23.63
CA ASP A 540 4.78 27.32 -22.51
C ASP A 540 5.09 25.85 -22.84
N GLY A 541 4.19 25.18 -23.57
CA GLY A 541 4.41 23.81 -24.02
C GLY A 541 5.60 23.70 -24.99
N LEU A 542 5.70 24.62 -25.96
CA LEU A 542 6.82 24.65 -26.91
C LEU A 542 8.15 24.90 -26.21
N ARG A 543 8.18 25.79 -25.20
CA ARG A 543 9.36 26.01 -24.34
C ARG A 543 9.76 24.76 -23.56
N LEU A 544 8.79 24.04 -22.99
CA LEU A 544 9.03 22.78 -22.27
C LEU A 544 9.65 21.72 -23.18
N VAL A 545 9.06 21.50 -24.36
CA VAL A 545 9.62 20.52 -25.31
C VAL A 545 11.03 20.91 -25.73
N ALA A 546 11.26 22.20 -26.02
CA ALA A 546 12.57 22.68 -26.44
C ALA A 546 13.65 22.55 -25.35
N SER A 547 13.28 22.71 -24.07
CA SER A 547 14.22 22.63 -22.95
C SER A 547 14.78 21.22 -22.67
N VAL A 548 14.16 20.18 -23.23
CA VAL A 548 14.54 18.77 -22.96
C VAL A 548 14.89 18.00 -24.24
N GLU A 549 15.36 18.71 -25.27
CA GLU A 549 15.84 18.16 -26.55
C GLU A 549 16.74 16.93 -26.36
N GLN A 550 17.79 17.06 -25.53
CA GLN A 550 18.76 15.99 -25.31
C GLN A 550 18.12 14.75 -24.68
N TRP A 551 17.11 14.93 -23.83
CA TRP A 551 16.39 13.82 -23.22
C TRP A 551 15.55 13.05 -24.24
N TRP A 552 14.88 13.74 -25.18
CA TRP A 552 14.18 13.08 -26.28
C TRP A 552 15.13 12.23 -27.14
N LEU A 553 16.33 12.74 -27.41
CA LEU A 553 17.34 12.06 -28.23
C LEU A 553 17.95 10.86 -27.49
N GLU A 554 18.45 11.06 -26.28
CA GLU A 554 19.17 10.04 -25.50
C GLU A 554 18.25 8.93 -24.98
N ARG A 555 16.95 9.20 -24.79
CA ARG A 555 15.95 8.17 -24.45
C ARG A 555 15.25 7.57 -25.67
N ARG A 556 15.67 7.91 -26.90
CA ARG A 556 15.07 7.46 -28.17
C ARG A 556 13.56 7.74 -28.24
N ARG A 557 13.11 8.86 -27.69
CA ARG A 557 11.71 9.33 -27.64
C ARG A 557 11.43 10.41 -28.69
N THR A 558 12.09 10.32 -29.84
CA THR A 558 11.94 11.30 -30.93
C THR A 558 10.50 11.43 -31.40
N ASP A 559 9.79 10.31 -31.49
CA ASP A 559 8.41 10.27 -31.97
C ASP A 559 7.45 10.94 -31.00
N GLU A 560 7.66 10.72 -29.70
CA GLU A 560 6.89 11.38 -28.64
C GLU A 560 7.08 12.90 -28.68
N GLY A 561 8.34 13.37 -28.77
CA GLY A 561 8.65 14.79 -28.90
C GLY A 561 8.01 15.43 -30.13
N ARG A 562 8.06 14.76 -31.30
CA ARG A 562 7.40 15.24 -32.53
C ARG A 562 5.88 15.30 -32.39
N GLN A 563 5.26 14.32 -31.75
CA GLN A 563 3.81 14.31 -31.51
C GLN A 563 3.37 15.49 -30.62
N TRP A 564 4.12 15.78 -29.55
CA TRP A 564 3.85 16.95 -28.71
C TRP A 564 3.99 18.26 -29.49
N LEU A 565 5.06 18.42 -30.27
CA LEU A 565 5.26 19.61 -31.11
C LEU A 565 4.11 19.81 -32.09
N SER A 566 3.69 18.75 -32.79
CA SER A 566 2.57 18.83 -33.73
C SER A 566 1.27 19.27 -33.05
N ARG A 567 0.92 18.69 -31.89
CA ARG A 567 -0.27 19.11 -31.11
C ARG A 567 -0.21 20.57 -30.67
N LEU A 568 0.97 21.04 -30.27
CA LEU A 568 1.17 22.42 -29.83
C LEU A 568 1.10 23.42 -30.99
N TYR A 569 1.55 23.04 -32.19
CA TYR A 569 1.47 23.88 -33.38
C TYR A 569 0.03 24.18 -33.81
N GLU A 570 -0.92 23.25 -33.59
CA GLU A 570 -2.35 23.47 -33.84
C GLU A 570 -2.91 24.68 -33.06
N ARG A 571 -2.21 25.07 -31.98
CA ARG A 571 -2.60 26.17 -31.09
C ARG A 571 -1.55 27.27 -31.00
N ALA A 572 -0.59 27.30 -31.94
CA ALA A 572 0.53 28.23 -31.89
C ALA A 572 0.22 29.63 -32.45
N ALA A 573 -1.05 29.94 -32.72
CA ALA A 573 -1.46 31.28 -33.13
C ALA A 573 -1.05 32.32 -32.07
N GLY A 574 -0.31 33.35 -32.50
CA GLY A 574 0.20 34.40 -31.61
C GLY A 574 1.40 34.01 -30.75
N VAL A 575 1.98 32.81 -30.94
CA VAL A 575 3.27 32.46 -30.32
C VAL A 575 4.37 33.31 -30.99
N PRO A 576 5.28 33.93 -30.23
CA PRO A 576 6.34 34.74 -30.83
C PRO A 576 7.31 33.89 -31.66
N ASP A 577 7.92 34.51 -32.66
CA ASP A 577 8.80 33.82 -33.62
C ASP A 577 10.03 33.18 -32.97
N ALA A 578 10.51 33.72 -31.84
CA ALA A 578 11.63 33.13 -31.10
C ALA A 578 11.28 31.73 -30.55
N GLU A 579 10.11 31.57 -29.93
CA GLU A 579 9.67 30.27 -29.43
C GLU A 579 9.33 29.30 -30.56
N LEU A 580 8.77 29.79 -31.68
CA LEU A 580 8.54 28.97 -32.87
C LEU A 580 9.85 28.47 -33.48
N ALA A 581 10.84 29.35 -33.62
CA ALA A 581 12.15 28.99 -34.15
C ALA A 581 12.85 27.93 -33.30
N ALA A 582 12.86 28.09 -31.97
CA ALA A 582 13.41 27.09 -31.05
C ALA A 582 12.67 25.74 -31.15
N ALA A 583 11.34 25.76 -31.25
CA ALA A 583 10.56 24.54 -31.37
C ALA A 583 10.77 23.83 -32.72
N TYR A 584 10.79 24.58 -33.83
CA TYR A 584 11.06 24.04 -35.16
C TYR A 584 12.48 23.48 -35.26
N HIS A 585 13.45 24.13 -34.61
CA HIS A 585 14.81 23.61 -34.51
C HIS A 585 14.84 22.24 -33.84
N VAL A 586 14.20 22.11 -32.68
CA VAL A 586 14.11 20.81 -31.99
C VAL A 586 13.35 19.80 -32.84
N HIS A 587 12.27 20.17 -33.52
CA HIS A 587 11.59 19.27 -34.46
C HIS A 587 12.52 18.77 -35.57
N ALA A 588 13.34 19.66 -36.13
CA ALA A 588 14.33 19.31 -37.14
C ALA A 588 15.34 18.28 -36.61
N LEU A 589 15.82 18.46 -35.37
CA LEU A 589 16.74 17.52 -34.70
C LEU A 589 16.09 16.17 -34.38
N LEU A 590 14.79 16.14 -34.08
CA LEU A 590 14.03 14.91 -33.84
C LEU A 590 13.62 14.18 -35.14
N GLY A 591 14.21 14.51 -36.28
CA GLY A 591 14.01 13.81 -37.57
C GLY A 591 13.13 14.54 -38.58
N GLY A 592 12.78 15.81 -38.34
CA GLY A 592 11.96 16.63 -39.25
C GLY A 592 12.74 17.66 -40.08
N ALA A 593 14.03 17.44 -40.31
CA ALA A 593 14.96 18.48 -40.79
C ALA A 593 14.53 19.17 -42.10
N ASP A 594 14.04 18.40 -43.09
CA ASP A 594 13.69 18.95 -44.40
C ASP A 594 12.55 19.98 -44.35
N ARG A 595 11.56 19.74 -43.47
CA ARG A 595 10.41 20.63 -43.32
C ARG A 595 10.68 21.73 -42.30
N TYR A 596 11.21 21.36 -41.14
CA TYR A 596 11.28 22.26 -39.98
C TYR A 596 12.58 23.03 -39.88
N GLY A 597 13.66 22.61 -40.55
CA GLY A 597 14.90 23.37 -40.63
C GLY A 597 14.70 24.76 -41.27
N PRO A 598 14.12 24.86 -42.48
CA PRO A 598 13.84 26.14 -43.11
C PRO A 598 12.87 27.03 -42.30
N LEU A 599 11.85 26.42 -41.68
CA LEU A 599 10.90 27.15 -40.82
C LEU A 599 11.58 27.70 -39.57
N ALA A 600 12.48 26.93 -38.95
CA ALA A 600 13.26 27.40 -37.81
C ALA A 600 14.11 28.61 -38.17
N GLU A 601 14.76 28.56 -39.33
CA GLU A 601 15.63 29.63 -39.82
C GLU A 601 14.84 30.91 -40.14
N GLU A 602 13.71 30.77 -40.84
CA GLU A 602 12.83 31.89 -41.15
C GLU A 602 12.28 32.56 -39.89
N SER A 603 11.77 31.77 -38.94
CA SER A 603 11.30 32.29 -37.65
C SER A 603 12.44 32.92 -36.85
N ALA A 604 13.66 32.35 -36.85
CA ALA A 604 14.79 32.93 -36.13
C ALA A 604 15.19 34.31 -36.71
N ARG A 605 15.16 34.45 -38.04
CA ARG A 605 15.39 35.74 -38.71
C ARG A 605 14.32 36.77 -38.35
N ARG A 606 13.04 36.37 -38.35
CA ARG A 606 11.93 37.26 -37.96
C ARG A 606 11.98 37.65 -36.48
N ALA A 607 12.45 36.75 -35.62
CA ALA A 607 12.68 37.04 -34.21
C ALA A 607 13.80 38.06 -33.96
N GLY A 608 14.76 38.17 -34.90
CA GLY A 608 15.87 39.11 -34.81
C GLY A 608 16.88 38.79 -33.70
N ASP A 609 16.91 37.54 -33.21
CA ASP A 609 17.85 37.06 -32.20
C ASP A 609 19.05 36.36 -32.85
N PRO A 610 20.27 36.96 -32.82
CA PRO A 610 21.44 36.37 -33.44
C PRO A 610 21.90 35.05 -32.80
N SER A 611 21.73 34.88 -31.49
CA SER A 611 22.08 33.63 -30.79
C SER A 611 21.20 32.49 -31.29
N LEU A 612 19.90 32.74 -31.38
CA LEU A 612 18.93 31.76 -31.88
C LEU A 612 19.19 31.42 -33.36
N LEU A 613 19.44 32.42 -34.20
CA LEU A 613 19.75 32.19 -35.61
C LEU A 613 21.00 31.32 -35.79
N VAL A 614 22.09 31.63 -35.08
CA VAL A 614 23.33 30.83 -35.14
C VAL A 614 23.08 29.40 -34.66
N ARG A 615 22.36 29.22 -33.55
CA ARG A 615 22.01 27.88 -33.04
C ARG A 615 21.23 27.07 -34.07
N VAL A 616 20.22 27.68 -34.70
CA VAL A 616 19.40 27.04 -35.73
C VAL A 616 20.25 26.56 -36.90
N LEU A 617 21.05 27.46 -37.46
CA LEU A 617 21.93 27.16 -38.59
C LEU A 617 23.00 26.12 -38.22
N ALA A 618 23.53 26.17 -37.00
CA ALA A 618 24.52 25.22 -36.54
C ALA A 618 23.98 23.78 -36.49
N GLY A 619 22.74 23.59 -36.02
CA GLY A 619 22.13 22.26 -35.96
C GLY A 619 21.70 21.70 -37.32
N THR A 620 21.53 22.55 -38.34
CA THR A 620 21.16 22.12 -39.71
C THR A 620 22.32 22.12 -40.70
N ALA A 621 23.48 22.70 -40.36
CA ALA A 621 24.67 22.65 -41.21
C ALA A 621 25.13 21.20 -41.48
N ARG A 622 25.35 20.87 -42.76
CA ARG A 622 25.77 19.52 -43.20
C ARG A 622 27.05 19.50 -44.04
N THR A 623 27.49 20.63 -44.59
CA THR A 623 28.69 20.74 -45.43
C THR A 623 29.78 21.55 -44.74
N GLU A 624 31.04 21.38 -45.14
CA GLU A 624 32.15 22.19 -44.60
C GLU A 624 31.89 23.69 -44.81
N ALA A 625 31.47 24.08 -46.01
CA ALA A 625 31.15 25.48 -46.34
C ALA A 625 30.03 26.03 -45.45
N ALA A 626 28.95 25.28 -45.24
CA ALA A 626 27.87 25.71 -44.36
C ALA A 626 28.35 25.86 -42.91
N CYS A 627 29.15 24.92 -42.41
CA CYS A 627 29.69 25.01 -41.06
C CYS A 627 30.59 26.25 -40.89
N ARG A 628 31.49 26.51 -41.84
CA ARG A 628 32.37 27.70 -41.81
C ARG A 628 31.57 29.00 -41.81
N THR A 629 30.56 29.11 -42.67
CA THR A 629 29.64 30.26 -42.67
C THR A 629 28.98 30.49 -41.29
N VAL A 630 28.57 29.41 -40.61
CA VAL A 630 27.97 29.52 -39.27
C VAL A 630 29.01 29.98 -38.24
N LEU A 631 30.26 29.51 -38.31
CA LEU A 631 31.34 29.94 -37.43
C LEU A 631 31.65 31.43 -37.61
N ASP A 632 31.76 31.90 -38.85
CA ASP A 632 31.99 33.31 -39.18
C ASP A 632 30.85 34.19 -38.64
N LEU A 633 29.60 33.72 -38.79
CA LEU A 633 28.42 34.38 -38.26
C LEU A 633 28.44 34.46 -36.73
N ALA A 634 28.83 33.37 -36.07
CA ALA A 634 28.93 33.29 -34.61
C ALA A 634 30.01 34.22 -34.05
N HIS A 635 31.14 34.36 -34.76
CA HIS A 635 32.17 35.34 -34.42
C HIS A 635 31.67 36.77 -34.61
N THR A 636 31.00 37.05 -35.73
CA THR A 636 30.44 38.38 -36.05
C THR A 636 29.46 38.83 -34.96
N TYR A 637 28.57 37.94 -34.52
CA TYR A 637 27.57 38.23 -33.49
C TYR A 637 28.05 37.98 -32.04
N ARG A 638 29.28 37.49 -31.85
CA ARG A 638 29.85 37.15 -30.53
C ARG A 638 29.04 36.11 -29.74
N VAL A 639 28.49 35.11 -30.44
CA VAL A 639 27.69 34.01 -29.90
C VAL A 639 28.34 32.65 -30.18
N VAL A 640 29.67 32.57 -30.08
CA VAL A 640 30.48 31.37 -30.36
C VAL A 640 29.94 30.08 -29.71
N PRO A 641 29.44 30.08 -28.44
CA PRO A 641 28.86 28.87 -27.85
C PRO A 641 27.72 28.24 -28.66
N GLU A 642 26.94 29.04 -29.38
CA GLU A 642 25.79 28.57 -30.17
C GLU A 642 26.20 27.81 -31.42
N ALA A 643 27.45 28.00 -31.88
CA ALA A 643 27.98 27.35 -33.06
C ALA A 643 28.69 26.02 -32.75
N LEU A 644 28.74 25.57 -31.50
CA LEU A 644 29.34 24.29 -31.11
C LEU A 644 28.86 23.11 -31.98
N PRO A 645 27.56 22.95 -32.31
CA PRO A 645 27.12 21.90 -33.23
C PRO A 645 27.78 21.95 -34.63
N ALA A 646 28.02 23.16 -35.16
CA ALA A 646 28.71 23.35 -36.44
C ALA A 646 30.21 23.04 -36.32
N VAL A 647 30.85 23.39 -35.20
CA VAL A 647 32.22 22.99 -34.88
C VAL A 647 32.35 21.47 -34.89
N TYR A 648 31.46 20.77 -34.17
CA TYR A 648 31.47 19.32 -34.08
C TYR A 648 31.33 18.67 -35.46
N ARG A 649 30.37 19.19 -36.27
CA ARG A 649 30.14 18.70 -37.62
C ARG A 649 31.34 18.95 -38.54
N LEU A 650 31.94 20.14 -38.49
CA LEU A 650 33.11 20.47 -39.31
C LEU A 650 34.31 19.60 -38.94
N ALA A 651 34.59 19.44 -37.63
CA ALA A 651 35.67 18.60 -37.15
C ALA A 651 35.49 17.13 -37.59
N GLU A 652 34.26 16.60 -37.54
CA GLU A 652 33.97 15.26 -38.04
C GLU A 652 34.22 15.15 -39.55
N LEU A 653 33.78 16.13 -40.36
CA LEU A 653 34.00 16.14 -41.81
C LEU A 653 35.50 16.20 -42.16
N LEU A 654 36.25 17.10 -41.51
CA LEU A 654 37.69 17.25 -41.70
C LEU A 654 38.45 15.96 -41.35
N TRP A 655 38.15 15.39 -40.19
CA TRP A 655 38.74 14.11 -39.77
C TRP A 655 38.45 12.99 -40.76
N ARG A 656 37.18 12.82 -41.19
CA ARG A 656 36.80 11.78 -42.16
C ARG A 656 37.46 11.98 -43.54
N ARG A 657 37.76 13.22 -43.92
CA ARG A 657 38.52 13.55 -45.13
C ARG A 657 40.03 13.28 -44.99
N GLY A 658 40.53 13.08 -43.77
CA GLY A 658 41.94 12.88 -43.45
C GLY A 658 42.67 14.15 -42.97
N ASP A 659 41.99 15.29 -42.88
CA ASP A 659 42.56 16.56 -42.42
C ASP A 659 42.56 16.65 -40.89
N SER A 660 43.30 15.74 -40.28
CA SER A 660 43.31 15.58 -38.83
C SER A 660 43.95 16.76 -38.12
N ALA A 661 44.86 17.50 -38.77
CA ALA A 661 45.55 18.68 -38.21
C ALA A 661 44.55 19.81 -37.94
N GLU A 662 43.82 20.24 -38.97
CA GLU A 662 42.81 21.29 -38.86
C GLU A 662 41.69 20.89 -37.88
N ALA A 663 41.25 19.62 -37.92
CA ALA A 663 40.25 19.11 -36.98
C ALA A 663 40.69 19.25 -35.52
N ALA A 664 41.95 18.90 -35.20
CA ALA A 664 42.48 18.99 -33.84
C ALA A 664 42.60 20.45 -33.35
N GLU A 665 43.04 21.37 -34.21
CA GLU A 665 43.13 22.79 -33.88
C GLU A 665 41.75 23.39 -33.58
N LEU A 666 40.78 23.09 -34.44
CA LEU A 666 39.38 23.51 -34.27
C LEU A 666 38.80 23.01 -32.94
N LEU A 667 39.03 21.73 -32.62
CA LEU A 667 38.55 21.11 -31.38
C LEU A 667 39.27 21.65 -30.14
N ALA A 668 40.57 21.92 -30.23
CA ALA A 668 41.34 22.51 -29.13
C ALA A 668 40.80 23.90 -28.76
N ALA A 669 40.48 24.73 -29.76
CA ALA A 669 39.86 26.03 -29.55
C ALA A 669 38.43 25.93 -28.98
N ALA A 670 37.67 24.91 -29.37
CA ALA A 670 36.29 24.71 -28.90
C ALA A 670 36.20 24.10 -27.49
N ARG A 671 37.21 23.37 -27.03
CA ARG A 671 37.23 22.69 -25.72
C ARG A 671 36.91 23.60 -24.53
N PRO A 672 37.51 24.80 -24.37
CA PRO A 672 37.14 25.72 -23.28
C PRO A 672 35.71 26.27 -23.43
N VAL A 673 35.21 26.43 -24.67
CA VAL A 673 33.84 26.87 -24.95
C VAL A 673 32.82 25.80 -24.55
N GLU A 674 33.04 24.53 -24.92
CA GLU A 674 32.18 23.42 -24.49
C GLU A 674 32.12 23.31 -22.96
N ARG A 675 33.27 23.46 -22.28
CA ARG A 675 33.34 23.43 -20.82
C ARG A 675 32.56 24.56 -20.15
N SER A 676 32.38 25.71 -20.81
CA SER A 676 31.61 26.81 -20.23
C SER A 676 30.10 26.58 -20.32
N VAL A 677 29.61 25.78 -21.28
CA VAL A 677 28.19 25.50 -21.53
C VAL A 677 27.70 24.28 -20.73
N PRO A 678 26.89 24.44 -19.66
CA PRO A 678 26.49 23.31 -18.80
C PRO A 678 25.85 22.14 -19.55
N SER A 679 24.93 22.42 -20.48
CA SER A 679 24.22 21.40 -21.27
C SER A 679 25.10 20.59 -22.23
N ALA A 680 26.32 21.06 -22.53
CA ALA A 680 27.27 20.36 -23.37
C ALA A 680 28.31 19.56 -22.56
N ARG A 681 28.49 19.88 -21.26
CA ARG A 681 29.52 19.25 -20.40
C ARG A 681 29.35 17.75 -20.26
N GLY A 682 28.11 17.27 -20.16
CA GLY A 682 27.83 15.85 -19.99
C GLY A 682 28.16 15.03 -21.24
N ALA A 683 27.88 15.60 -22.42
CA ALA A 683 28.06 14.95 -23.72
C ALA A 683 29.53 14.78 -24.13
N ARG A 684 30.42 15.70 -23.71
CA ARG A 684 31.88 15.66 -24.03
C ARG A 684 32.17 15.39 -25.49
N THR A 685 31.53 16.15 -26.38
CA THR A 685 31.63 15.93 -27.83
C THR A 685 32.99 16.34 -28.36
N VAL A 686 33.62 17.37 -27.79
CA VAL A 686 35.00 17.75 -28.16
C VAL A 686 35.99 16.64 -27.81
N ASP A 687 35.94 16.13 -26.57
CA ASP A 687 36.83 15.03 -26.14
C ASP A 687 36.59 13.77 -26.99
N TRP A 688 35.33 13.47 -27.35
CA TRP A 688 35.01 12.37 -28.25
C TRP A 688 35.70 12.49 -29.62
N LEU A 689 35.55 13.64 -30.27
CA LEU A 689 36.12 13.87 -31.60
C LEU A 689 37.65 13.94 -31.56
N LEU A 690 38.25 14.48 -30.49
CA LEU A 690 39.71 14.43 -30.28
C LEU A 690 40.20 12.98 -30.17
N GLY A 691 39.45 12.12 -29.48
CA GLY A 691 39.73 10.69 -29.43
C GLY A 691 39.70 10.04 -30.82
N LEU A 692 38.72 10.37 -31.66
CA LEU A 692 38.66 9.85 -33.04
C LEU A 692 39.79 10.36 -33.93
N VAL A 693 40.16 11.63 -33.80
CA VAL A 693 41.30 12.22 -34.50
C VAL A 693 42.61 11.53 -34.08
N ALA A 694 42.78 11.26 -32.78
CA ALA A 694 43.94 10.55 -32.27
C ALA A 694 44.01 9.09 -32.79
N LEU A 695 42.87 8.37 -32.83
CA LEU A 695 42.79 7.04 -33.45
C LEU A 695 43.18 7.08 -34.93
N GLY A 696 42.68 8.08 -35.68
CA GLY A 696 43.04 8.26 -37.09
C GLY A 696 44.52 8.55 -37.33
N ARG A 697 45.22 9.11 -36.34
CA ARG A 697 46.67 9.35 -36.35
C ARG A 697 47.50 8.19 -35.80
N GLY A 698 46.86 7.15 -35.26
CA GLY A 698 47.53 6.05 -34.55
C GLY A 698 48.07 6.41 -33.16
N ASP A 699 47.69 7.57 -32.60
CA ASP A 699 48.07 7.98 -31.25
C ASP A 699 47.13 7.32 -30.23
N LEU A 700 47.47 6.11 -29.81
CA LEU A 700 46.63 5.32 -28.91
C LEU A 700 46.56 5.90 -27.49
N VAL A 701 47.61 6.59 -27.05
CA VAL A 701 47.66 7.21 -25.72
C VAL A 701 46.66 8.35 -25.66
N ALA A 702 46.77 9.33 -26.56
CA ALA A 702 45.83 10.45 -26.60
C ALA A 702 44.40 9.96 -26.87
N ALA A 703 44.23 8.98 -27.75
CA ALA A 703 42.92 8.38 -28.00
C ALA A 703 42.31 7.80 -26.73
N HIS A 704 43.06 7.00 -25.99
CA HIS A 704 42.58 6.37 -24.76
C HIS A 704 42.20 7.41 -23.70
N GLU A 705 43.05 8.41 -23.44
CA GLU A 705 42.78 9.47 -22.46
C GLU A 705 41.47 10.23 -22.78
N HIS A 706 41.28 10.62 -24.03
CA HIS A 706 40.09 11.32 -24.47
C HIS A 706 38.83 10.45 -24.38
N LEU A 707 38.91 9.20 -24.84
CA LEU A 707 37.79 8.26 -24.82
C LEU A 707 37.35 7.91 -23.39
N VAL A 708 38.29 7.76 -22.44
CA VAL A 708 37.98 7.53 -21.01
C VAL A 708 37.17 8.70 -20.44
N VAL A 709 37.60 9.94 -20.68
CA VAL A 709 36.89 11.13 -20.20
C VAL A 709 35.48 11.20 -20.79
N THR A 710 35.36 10.96 -22.10
CA THR A 710 34.08 10.94 -22.80
C THR A 710 33.12 9.88 -22.23
N LEU A 711 33.57 8.63 -22.13
CA LEU A 711 32.70 7.52 -21.72
C LEU A 711 32.25 7.67 -20.27
N ARG A 712 33.16 8.03 -19.35
CA ARG A 712 32.81 8.28 -17.94
C ARG A 712 31.77 9.37 -17.80
N SER A 713 31.95 10.50 -18.49
CA SER A 713 31.01 11.61 -18.46
C SER A 713 29.64 11.22 -19.01
N ARG A 714 29.61 10.57 -20.19
CA ARG A 714 28.35 10.19 -20.83
C ARG A 714 27.54 9.19 -19.99
N LEU A 715 28.20 8.22 -19.37
CA LEU A 715 27.55 7.26 -18.46
C LEU A 715 27.04 7.95 -17.19
N ALA A 716 27.85 8.82 -16.56
CA ALA A 716 27.46 9.51 -15.33
C ALA A 716 26.25 10.43 -15.52
N TYR A 717 26.15 11.09 -16.68
CA TYR A 717 25.11 12.08 -16.97
C TYR A 717 23.97 11.57 -17.87
N GLY A 718 23.94 10.28 -18.21
CA GLY A 718 22.80 9.67 -18.88
C GLY A 718 22.73 9.82 -20.40
N PHE A 719 23.86 10.09 -21.05
CA PHE A 719 23.97 10.18 -22.51
C PHE A 719 24.19 8.79 -23.12
N GLU A 720 23.18 7.92 -23.01
CA GLU A 720 23.27 6.49 -23.34
C GLU A 720 23.57 6.22 -24.82
N VAL A 721 22.90 6.93 -25.73
CA VAL A 721 23.09 6.76 -27.18
C VAL A 721 24.51 7.16 -27.56
N ARG A 722 25.00 8.27 -26.99
CA ARG A 722 26.37 8.72 -27.21
C ARG A 722 27.40 7.88 -26.46
N ALA A 723 27.07 7.28 -25.31
CA ALA A 723 27.96 6.35 -24.62
C ALA A 723 28.20 5.10 -25.47
N ALA A 724 27.15 4.58 -26.12
CA ALA A 724 27.28 3.48 -27.06
C ALA A 724 28.19 3.83 -28.26
N GLN A 725 28.15 5.07 -28.75
CA GLN A 725 29.13 5.55 -29.75
C GLN A 725 30.55 5.56 -29.19
N ALA A 726 30.74 5.95 -27.93
CA ALA A 726 32.06 5.92 -27.30
C ALA A 726 32.64 4.50 -27.22
N LEU A 727 31.80 3.47 -27.06
CA LEU A 727 32.21 2.06 -27.13
C LEU A 727 32.79 1.69 -28.50
N LEU A 728 32.27 2.23 -29.61
CA LEU A 728 32.84 2.02 -30.94
C LEU A 728 34.26 2.60 -31.03
N GLY A 729 34.50 3.78 -30.46
CA GLY A 729 35.85 4.36 -30.37
C GLY A 729 36.80 3.47 -29.57
N PHE A 730 36.37 2.94 -28.43
CA PHE A 730 37.17 1.98 -27.65
C PHE A 730 37.39 0.66 -28.40
N ALA A 731 36.41 0.18 -29.16
CA ALA A 731 36.56 -1.01 -29.97
C ALA A 731 37.68 -0.82 -31.00
N VAL A 732 37.69 0.30 -31.73
CA VAL A 732 38.77 0.66 -32.66
C VAL A 732 40.11 0.77 -31.94
N ARG A 733 40.16 1.42 -30.76
CA ARG A 733 41.37 1.46 -29.92
C ARG A 733 41.88 0.05 -29.61
N CYS A 734 41.00 -0.90 -29.28
CA CYS A 734 41.36 -2.28 -28.97
C CYS A 734 41.87 -3.03 -30.20
N VAL A 735 41.30 -2.80 -31.39
CA VAL A 735 41.84 -3.36 -32.64
C VAL A 735 43.28 -2.88 -32.87
N LEU A 736 43.51 -1.57 -32.77
CA LEU A 736 44.83 -0.98 -32.96
C LEU A 736 45.84 -1.38 -31.87
N GLY A 737 45.36 -1.62 -30.65
CA GLY A 737 46.17 -2.07 -29.50
C GLY A 737 46.43 -3.57 -29.46
N GLY A 738 45.94 -4.35 -30.44
CA GLY A 738 46.16 -5.81 -30.48
C GLY A 738 45.25 -6.64 -29.58
N GLU A 739 44.10 -6.09 -29.18
CA GLU A 739 43.09 -6.76 -28.33
C GLU A 739 41.78 -7.03 -29.10
N PRO A 740 41.78 -7.81 -30.19
CA PRO A 740 40.63 -7.91 -31.08
C PRO A 740 39.42 -8.61 -30.45
N ALA A 741 39.62 -9.50 -29.46
CA ALA A 741 38.52 -10.14 -28.71
C ALA A 741 37.71 -9.12 -27.89
N THR A 742 38.40 -8.22 -27.18
CA THR A 742 37.78 -7.11 -26.46
C THR A 742 37.08 -6.17 -27.44
N ALA A 743 37.71 -5.87 -28.59
CA ALA A 743 37.09 -5.07 -29.64
C ALA A 743 35.76 -5.66 -30.14
N ALA A 744 35.72 -6.96 -30.44
CA ALA A 744 34.51 -7.65 -30.89
C ALA A 744 33.36 -7.56 -29.85
N ARG A 745 33.67 -7.74 -28.55
CA ARG A 745 32.70 -7.55 -27.46
C ARG A 745 32.16 -6.11 -27.42
N LEU A 746 33.02 -5.11 -27.56
CA LEU A 746 32.61 -3.71 -27.54
C LEU A 746 31.77 -3.32 -28.77
N PHE A 747 32.09 -3.83 -29.96
CA PHE A 747 31.25 -3.68 -31.15
C PHE A 747 29.86 -4.31 -30.94
N GLY A 748 29.81 -5.53 -30.42
CA GLY A 748 28.55 -6.22 -30.10
C GLY A 748 27.69 -5.45 -29.10
N ALA A 749 28.31 -4.94 -28.02
CA ALA A 749 27.63 -4.14 -27.02
C ALA A 749 27.09 -2.81 -27.58
N ALA A 750 27.89 -2.09 -28.38
CA ALA A 750 27.45 -0.85 -29.03
C ALA A 750 26.24 -1.09 -29.95
N CYS A 751 26.30 -2.15 -30.77
CA CYS A 751 25.20 -2.51 -31.67
C CYS A 751 23.92 -2.90 -30.91
N ALA A 752 24.04 -3.70 -29.83
CA ALA A 752 22.91 -4.06 -28.97
C ALA A 752 22.30 -2.82 -28.27
N ALA A 753 23.14 -1.84 -27.91
CA ALA A 753 22.71 -0.54 -27.41
C ALA A 753 22.11 0.37 -28.51
N GLY A 754 21.98 -0.12 -29.74
CA GLY A 754 21.26 0.49 -30.85
C GLY A 754 22.09 1.47 -31.68
N THR A 755 23.42 1.31 -31.75
CA THR A 755 24.25 1.99 -32.75
C THR A 755 24.27 1.20 -34.06
N THR A 756 24.17 1.90 -35.18
CA THR A 756 24.35 1.29 -36.51
C THR A 756 25.73 1.67 -37.05
N PRO A 757 26.63 0.69 -37.29
CA PRO A 757 27.93 0.96 -37.89
C PRO A 757 27.78 1.55 -39.30
N ASP A 758 28.38 2.71 -39.52
CA ASP A 758 28.63 3.25 -40.85
C ASP A 758 29.84 2.52 -41.49
N PRO A 759 30.18 2.78 -42.78
CA PRO A 759 31.30 2.10 -43.45
C PRO A 759 32.65 2.24 -42.74
N TYR A 760 32.89 3.34 -42.01
CA TYR A 760 34.12 3.52 -41.25
C TYR A 760 34.19 2.51 -40.09
N TRP A 761 33.10 2.38 -39.31
CA TRP A 761 33.04 1.43 -38.21
C TRP A 761 33.04 -0.02 -38.69
N ALA A 762 32.34 -0.30 -39.80
CA ALA A 762 32.30 -1.63 -40.41
C ALA A 762 33.70 -2.11 -40.83
N GLY A 763 34.52 -1.24 -41.42
CA GLY A 763 35.89 -1.61 -41.80
C GLY A 763 36.76 -2.04 -40.60
N TRP A 764 36.61 -1.39 -39.44
CA TRP A 764 37.31 -1.80 -38.22
C TRP A 764 36.74 -3.07 -37.60
N GLN A 765 35.44 -3.30 -37.74
CA GLN A 765 34.81 -4.55 -37.34
C GLN A 765 35.32 -5.73 -38.18
N ASP A 766 35.49 -5.53 -39.49
CA ASP A 766 36.08 -6.50 -40.41
C ASP A 766 37.56 -6.77 -40.11
N ALA A 767 38.31 -5.73 -39.71
CA ALA A 767 39.68 -5.89 -39.25
C ALA A 767 39.77 -6.74 -37.97
N ALA A 768 38.89 -6.49 -36.98
CA ALA A 768 38.79 -7.31 -35.77
C ALA A 768 38.43 -8.77 -36.09
N ARG A 769 37.46 -8.97 -36.99
CA ARG A 769 37.03 -10.29 -37.47
C ARG A 769 38.17 -11.03 -38.16
N SER A 770 38.92 -10.35 -39.03
CA SER A 770 40.08 -10.92 -39.73
C SER A 770 41.18 -11.35 -38.77
N ALA A 771 41.40 -10.58 -37.68
CA ALA A 771 42.41 -10.90 -36.67
C ALA A 771 42.03 -12.08 -35.75
N LEU A 772 40.74 -12.29 -35.47
CA LEU A 772 40.25 -13.38 -34.59
C LEU A 772 39.85 -14.67 -35.32
N GLY A 773 39.46 -14.53 -36.59
CA GLY A 773 38.67 -15.53 -37.30
C GLY A 773 37.18 -15.48 -36.95
N ASP A 774 36.34 -15.87 -37.91
CA ASP A 774 34.88 -15.69 -37.87
C ASP A 774 34.22 -16.28 -36.60
N ALA A 775 34.54 -17.51 -36.23
CA ALA A 775 33.90 -18.20 -35.11
C ALA A 775 34.17 -17.52 -33.75
N HIS A 776 35.42 -17.09 -33.51
CA HIS A 776 35.79 -16.40 -32.27
C HIS A 776 35.22 -14.98 -32.24
N PHE A 777 35.22 -14.29 -33.39
CA PHE A 777 34.57 -12.99 -33.53
C PHE A 777 33.08 -13.06 -33.20
N ASP A 778 32.33 -13.97 -33.82
CA ASP A 778 30.89 -14.08 -33.63
C ASP A 778 30.53 -14.44 -32.18
N THR A 779 31.35 -15.27 -31.52
CA THR A 779 31.18 -15.61 -30.10
C THR A 779 31.40 -14.38 -29.22
N ALA A 780 32.54 -13.68 -29.38
CA ALA A 780 32.86 -12.49 -28.61
C ALA A 780 31.84 -11.36 -28.85
N TYR A 781 31.40 -11.17 -30.09
CA TYR A 781 30.37 -10.21 -30.44
C TYR A 781 29.03 -10.52 -29.76
N ALA A 782 28.61 -11.79 -29.76
CA ALA A 782 27.39 -12.24 -29.09
C ALA A 782 27.47 -12.10 -27.56
N GLU A 783 28.63 -12.34 -26.96
CA GLU A 783 28.87 -12.05 -25.53
C GLU A 783 28.73 -10.55 -25.22
N GLY A 784 29.33 -9.71 -26.06
CA GLY A 784 29.21 -8.26 -25.97
C GLY A 784 27.76 -7.78 -26.07
N ALA A 785 27.00 -8.32 -27.01
CA ALA A 785 25.60 -7.97 -27.23
C ALA A 785 24.67 -8.32 -26.05
N ARG A 786 25.11 -9.16 -25.11
CA ARG A 786 24.39 -9.49 -23.88
C ARG A 786 24.71 -8.56 -22.71
N LEU A 787 25.75 -7.74 -22.82
CA LEU A 787 26.13 -6.80 -21.76
C LEU A 787 25.15 -5.62 -21.71
N SER A 788 24.80 -5.21 -20.50
CA SER A 788 24.20 -3.90 -20.30
C SER A 788 25.20 -2.79 -20.66
N LEU A 789 24.70 -1.59 -20.96
CA LEU A 789 25.56 -0.45 -21.29
C LEU A 789 26.56 -0.11 -20.16
N ALA A 790 26.15 -0.31 -18.90
CA ALA A 790 27.03 -0.13 -17.75
C ALA A 790 28.16 -1.16 -17.70
N GLU A 791 27.87 -2.45 -17.93
CA GLU A 791 28.87 -3.52 -17.99
C GLU A 791 29.82 -3.35 -19.18
N ALA A 792 29.30 -2.99 -20.35
CA ALA A 792 30.11 -2.68 -21.52
C ALA A 792 30.99 -1.44 -21.29
N GLY A 793 30.47 -0.44 -20.59
CA GLY A 793 31.24 0.72 -20.15
C GLY A 793 32.38 0.35 -19.20
N ALA A 794 32.12 -0.52 -18.23
CA ALA A 794 33.14 -1.04 -17.32
C ALA A 794 34.21 -1.85 -18.08
N LEU A 795 33.81 -2.68 -19.04
CA LEU A 795 34.71 -3.42 -19.91
C LEU A 795 35.64 -2.48 -20.69
N ALA A 796 35.09 -1.43 -21.32
CA ALA A 796 35.87 -0.44 -22.05
C ALA A 796 36.85 0.34 -21.16
N LEU A 797 36.43 0.69 -19.94
CA LEU A 797 37.26 1.41 -18.97
C LEU A 797 38.32 0.53 -18.28
N ALA A 798 38.18 -0.79 -18.36
CA ALA A 798 39.16 -1.75 -17.86
C ALA A 798 40.27 -2.07 -18.87
N VAL A 799 40.12 -1.64 -20.12
CA VAL A 799 41.16 -1.74 -21.14
C VAL A 799 42.42 -1.03 -20.65
N GLU A 800 43.56 -1.72 -20.70
CA GLU A 800 44.80 -1.19 -20.16
C GLU A 800 45.24 0.08 -20.90
N HIS A 801 45.84 1.01 -20.17
CA HIS A 801 46.41 2.21 -20.78
C HIS A 801 47.57 1.81 -21.70
N PRO A 802 47.65 2.31 -22.96
CA PRO A 802 48.71 1.91 -23.90
C PRO A 802 50.15 2.09 -23.36
N ASP A 803 50.39 3.13 -22.55
CA ASP A 803 51.70 3.33 -21.88
C ASP A 803 52.06 2.25 -20.85
N LEU A 804 51.07 1.51 -20.34
CA LEU A 804 51.24 0.46 -19.33
C LEU A 804 51.25 -0.95 -19.92
N ALA A 805 50.99 -1.10 -21.22
CA ALA A 805 51.02 -2.39 -21.90
C ALA A 805 52.45 -2.95 -21.99
N ALA A 806 52.61 -4.26 -21.90
CA ALA A 806 53.91 -4.93 -22.00
C ALA A 806 54.59 -4.61 -23.35
N GLY A 807 55.78 -3.98 -23.31
CA GLY A 807 56.53 -3.54 -24.49
C GLY A 807 56.39 -2.05 -24.84
N SER A 808 55.72 -1.23 -24.02
CA SER A 808 55.71 0.23 -24.19
C SER A 808 57.12 0.83 -24.01
N LEU A 809 57.40 1.93 -24.71
CA LEU A 809 58.68 2.65 -24.68
C LEU A 809 59.16 3.00 -23.25
N ARG A 810 58.23 3.07 -22.29
CA ARG A 810 58.52 3.39 -20.89
C ARG A 810 59.21 2.26 -20.13
N PHE A 811 59.12 1.01 -20.61
CA PHE A 811 59.78 -0.16 -20.02
C PHE A 811 60.99 -0.63 -20.85
N THR A 812 61.13 -0.22 -22.11
CA THR A 812 62.32 -0.56 -22.93
C THR A 812 63.59 0.20 -22.51
N ASP A 813 63.47 1.31 -21.78
CA ASP A 813 64.63 2.06 -21.28
C ASP A 813 65.21 1.52 -19.96
N ILE A 814 64.54 0.57 -19.28
CA ILE A 814 65.03 0.01 -18.01
C ILE A 814 66.19 -0.97 -18.24
N ASP A 815 66.32 -1.57 -19.43
CA ASP A 815 67.45 -2.44 -19.77
C ASP A 815 68.74 -1.67 -20.11
N SER A 816 68.69 -0.34 -20.24
CA SER A 816 69.88 0.49 -20.54
C SER A 816 70.72 0.88 -19.31
N TRP A 817 70.27 0.54 -18.09
CA TRP A 817 71.02 0.74 -16.84
C TRP A 817 71.78 -0.52 -16.36
N ALA A 818 71.76 -1.58 -17.16
CA ALA A 818 72.41 -2.87 -16.85
C ALA A 818 73.43 -3.30 -17.93
N SER A 819 74.08 -2.36 -18.61
CA SER A 819 75.23 -2.62 -19.49
C SER A 819 76.45 -1.79 -19.12
#